data_AF-W6TS92-F1
#
_entry.id   AF-W6TS92-F1
#
_cell.length_a   1.000
_cell.length_b   1.000
_cell.length_c   1.000
_cell.angle_alpha   90.00
_cell.angle_beta   90.00
_cell.angle_gamma   90.00
#
_symmetry.space_group_name_H-M   'P 1'
#
loop_
_entity.id
_entity.type
_entity.pdbx_description
1 polymer ?
#
loop_
_entity_poly.entity_id
_entity_poly.type
_entity_poly.pdbx_seq_one_letter_code
_entity_poly.pdbx_strand_id
1 'polypeptide(L)'
;MLQHIAFWLWDFLGHLHPLAVHFPVALLLFAAILELFTLKNFNSKLRSGIDALLIAGSLGAIISAALGWLLYQDGDYSGDVLTLHQWIGFTTAALGVLTLAFLYQIRKKDKLKQIKIYRGLLFSTAIGVSVAGHFGANLTHGSDFLSSTLPWSMDYETKSSDNFSLVALKGDTAKLTKKQEVELNTEVRAILAHSCYKCHGSEKVKGDLRLDGKHVAFKGGENGPVIVPGNPQESEIFKRISLPADHKDVMPSKGRKLPEKDIEIVRFWIEKGAPWPDDGTKQNVFRVAKLEPRNPVLPAPSNNLSNPVDLWTNQYFAKNKIKWPSLIDDHTYLRRIYLDIIGLLPSPIDLESFSKDARPDKRALWVKKLLGLDNDYALHWLSFWNDALRNDYSGTGYITGGRFNITDWLFKSLKTNKPYDQFVKELISPSEESKGFIEGIKWRGVVNASQRTEMQAAQNVSQVFLGLNLKCASCHNSFISDLKLDDAYAFANIFADTTLEINRCDKPTGKYVDARMLWKELGTIDNKAPVKEKRKQLAENLIKPEDGRLYRTIVNRIWSQLMGRGLVEPVDVMDNEPWSQDLLDWMAFNFVANKADLKELIYQITTSNTYQLPSVGFKEVAQVSNPNYKFKGMVRKRMSAEQFTDAVSSVINPVFADSNIRYNPQIKPSFIRASLVANNSFLTALGRPNRETVATSRDSQANLLQALELTNGWRFNSVLKNGAEHWKTNFKNTDLLIKDIYLKTLGREPVEKEIKIAKQALGKSPGVDAIQDLFWAMVLLPEFQIIY
;
A
#
# COMPACT_ATOMS: atom_id res chain seq x y z
N MET A 1 30.55 -15.97 24.92
CA MET A 1 29.58 -17.07 24.62
C MET A 1 28.39 -17.08 25.59
N LEU A 2 28.58 -17.03 26.91
CA LEU A 2 27.48 -17.01 27.90
C LEU A 2 26.59 -15.75 27.88
N GLN A 3 27.11 -14.58 27.49
CA GLN A 3 26.32 -13.34 27.37
C GLN A 3 25.35 -13.32 26.18
N HIS A 4 25.68 -14.02 25.08
CA HIS A 4 24.79 -14.13 23.92
C HIS A 4 23.60 -15.05 24.20
N ILE A 5 23.78 -16.09 25.02
CA ILE A 5 22.72 -17.03 25.40
C ILE A 5 21.63 -16.34 26.24
N ALA A 6 22.01 -15.37 27.08
CA ALA A 6 21.05 -14.67 27.92
C ALA A 6 20.13 -13.71 27.13
N PHE A 7 20.63 -13.04 26.09
CA PHE A 7 19.88 -11.97 25.42
C PHE A 7 18.71 -12.47 24.56
N TRP A 8 18.93 -13.53 23.77
CA TRP A 8 17.83 -14.15 23.01
C TRP A 8 16.81 -14.81 23.93
N LEU A 9 17.25 -15.33 25.09
CA LEU A 9 16.33 -15.92 26.06
C LEU A 9 15.37 -14.86 26.63
N TRP A 10 15.85 -13.67 26.98
CA TRP A 10 14.98 -12.59 27.47
C TRP A 10 14.06 -12.03 26.39
N ASP A 11 14.54 -11.94 25.15
CA ASP A 11 13.74 -11.49 24.01
C ASP A 11 12.66 -12.54 23.67
N PHE A 12 13.03 -13.82 23.60
CA PHE A 12 12.11 -14.95 23.47
C PHE A 12 11.06 -14.95 24.60
N LEU A 13 11.49 -14.80 25.86
CA LEU A 13 10.58 -14.69 27.01
C LEU A 13 9.64 -13.47 26.91
N GLY A 14 10.09 -12.35 26.34
CA GLY A 14 9.25 -11.19 26.03
C GLY A 14 8.25 -11.43 24.88
N HIS A 15 8.64 -12.22 23.88
CA HIS A 15 7.76 -12.66 22.79
C HIS A 15 6.77 -13.75 23.22
N LEU A 16 6.93 -14.33 24.42
CA LEU A 16 5.89 -15.15 25.07
C LEU A 16 4.81 -14.31 25.74
N HIS A 17 4.83 -12.97 25.68
CA HIS A 17 3.77 -12.15 26.28
C HIS A 17 2.36 -12.46 25.75
N PRO A 18 2.09 -12.87 24.49
CA PRO A 18 0.75 -13.29 24.05
C PRO A 18 0.22 -14.48 24.87
N LEU A 19 1.13 -15.37 25.28
CA LEU A 19 0.85 -16.48 26.22
C LEU A 19 0.43 -15.93 27.59
N ALA A 20 1.04 -14.83 28.03
CA ALA A 20 0.70 -14.11 29.25
C ALA A 20 -0.55 -13.21 29.13
N VAL A 21 -0.99 -12.81 27.93
CA VAL A 21 -2.26 -12.08 27.74
C VAL A 21 -3.48 -13.00 27.90
N HIS A 22 -3.29 -14.31 27.65
CA HIS A 22 -4.17 -15.37 28.18
C HIS A 22 -3.79 -15.77 29.62
N PHE A 23 -3.48 -14.77 30.46
CA PHE A 23 -2.87 -14.92 31.79
C PHE A 23 -3.36 -16.11 32.61
N PRO A 24 -4.69 -16.38 32.71
CA PRO A 24 -5.18 -17.54 33.43
C PRO A 24 -4.64 -18.87 32.87
N VAL A 25 -4.63 -19.07 31.55
CA VAL A 25 -4.20 -20.32 30.90
C VAL A 25 -2.71 -20.61 31.13
N ALA A 26 -1.87 -19.56 31.12
CA ALA A 26 -0.44 -19.68 31.36
C ALA A 26 -0.09 -20.21 32.77
N LEU A 27 -1.01 -20.11 33.74
CA LEU A 27 -0.80 -20.65 35.10
C LEU A 27 -0.60 -22.17 35.09
N LEU A 28 -1.11 -22.89 34.08
CA LEU A 28 -0.86 -24.33 33.91
C LEU A 28 0.61 -24.64 33.59
N LEU A 29 1.28 -23.77 32.82
CA LEU A 29 2.70 -23.89 32.52
C LEU A 29 3.54 -23.66 33.79
N PHE A 30 3.18 -22.65 34.59
CA PHE A 30 3.82 -22.39 35.88
C PHE A 30 3.58 -23.52 36.88
N ALA A 31 2.38 -24.09 36.93
CA ALA A 31 2.07 -25.25 37.77
C ALA A 31 2.95 -26.46 37.40
N ALA A 32 3.17 -26.71 36.10
CA ALA A 32 4.06 -27.77 35.62
C ALA A 32 5.53 -27.51 36.00
N ILE A 33 6.01 -26.28 35.87
CA ILE A 33 7.37 -25.90 36.29
C ILE A 33 7.56 -26.12 37.80
N LEU A 34 6.59 -25.69 38.62
CA LEU A 34 6.66 -25.89 40.07
C LEU A 34 6.55 -27.38 40.45
N GLU A 35 5.80 -28.19 39.70
CA GLU A 35 5.70 -29.64 39.91
C GLU A 35 7.05 -30.36 39.71
N LEU A 36 7.97 -29.83 38.89
CA LEU A 36 9.32 -30.40 38.75
C LEU A 36 10.08 -30.42 40.08
N PHE A 37 9.85 -29.44 40.95
CA PHE A 37 10.47 -29.37 42.27
C PHE A 37 9.82 -30.32 43.29
N THR A 38 8.69 -30.95 42.95
CA THR A 38 8.00 -31.92 43.83
C THR A 38 8.22 -33.37 43.39
N LEU A 39 9.05 -33.63 42.38
CA LEU A 39 9.25 -34.98 41.83
C LEU A 39 9.60 -36.03 42.89
N LYS A 40 10.45 -35.67 43.86
CA LYS A 40 10.87 -36.53 44.99
C LYS A 40 9.84 -36.61 46.12
N ASN A 41 9.07 -35.55 46.37
CA ASN A 41 8.05 -35.50 47.41
C ASN A 41 6.80 -34.77 46.91
N PHE A 42 5.76 -35.53 46.61
CA PHE A 42 4.50 -34.99 46.10
C PHE A 42 3.84 -34.01 47.09
N ASN A 43 3.97 -34.24 48.40
CA ASN A 43 3.38 -33.41 49.45
C ASN A 43 4.32 -32.27 49.92
N SER A 44 5.11 -31.71 49.00
CA SER A 44 5.96 -30.55 49.25
C SER A 44 5.15 -29.33 49.72
N LYS A 45 5.82 -28.38 50.41
CA LYS A 45 5.24 -27.08 50.79
C LYS A 45 4.70 -26.27 49.61
N LEU A 46 5.19 -26.56 48.39
CA LEU A 46 4.72 -25.92 47.14
C LEU A 46 3.36 -26.45 46.66
N ARG A 47 2.85 -27.56 47.22
CA ARG A 47 1.65 -28.25 46.72
C ARG A 47 0.41 -27.37 46.71
N SER A 48 0.14 -26.62 47.77
CA SER A 48 -1.04 -25.73 47.84
C SER A 48 -1.00 -24.65 46.75
N GLY A 49 0.19 -24.11 46.43
CA GLY A 49 0.38 -23.17 45.33
C GLY A 49 0.18 -23.83 43.96
N ILE A 50 0.73 -25.03 43.75
CA ILE A 50 0.55 -25.80 42.51
C ILE A 50 -0.94 -26.13 42.28
N ASP A 51 -1.65 -26.54 43.34
CA ASP A 51 -3.08 -26.85 43.28
C ASP A 51 -3.90 -25.60 42.88
N ALA A 52 -3.60 -24.44 43.47
CA ALA A 52 -4.27 -23.18 43.14
C ALA A 52 -4.03 -22.74 41.69
N LEU A 53 -2.77 -22.82 41.22
CA LEU A 53 -2.41 -22.51 39.84
C LEU A 53 -3.09 -23.44 38.84
N LEU A 54 -3.20 -24.74 39.18
CA LEU A 54 -3.86 -25.72 38.33
C LEU A 54 -5.36 -25.46 38.21
N ILE A 55 -6.03 -25.13 39.33
CA ILE A 55 -7.47 -24.82 39.33
C ILE A 55 -7.74 -23.55 38.51
N ALA A 56 -7.02 -22.47 38.81
CA ALA A 56 -7.17 -21.20 38.10
C ALA A 56 -6.85 -21.35 36.60
N GLY A 57 -5.79 -22.10 36.28
CA GLY A 57 -5.37 -22.30 34.90
C GLY A 57 -6.30 -23.16 34.07
N SER A 58 -6.82 -24.25 34.64
CA SER A 58 -7.80 -25.11 33.94
C SER A 58 -9.13 -24.38 33.72
N LEU A 59 -9.60 -23.60 34.69
CA LEU A 59 -10.79 -22.75 34.51
C LEU A 59 -10.57 -21.70 33.42
N GLY A 60 -9.40 -21.06 33.43
CA GLY A 60 -8.97 -20.14 32.39
C GLY A 60 -8.98 -20.76 30.99
N ALA A 61 -8.46 -21.98 30.85
CA ALA A 61 -8.41 -22.70 29.57
C ALA A 61 -9.81 -23.01 29.02
N ILE A 62 -10.76 -23.41 29.88
CA ILE A 62 -12.16 -23.67 29.48
C ILE A 62 -12.82 -22.39 28.99
N ILE A 63 -12.71 -21.30 29.75
CA ILE A 63 -13.31 -20.00 29.39
C ILE A 63 -12.70 -19.50 28.08
N SER A 64 -11.38 -19.58 27.93
CA SER A 64 -10.68 -19.13 26.73
C SER A 64 -11.09 -19.94 25.49
N ALA A 65 -11.23 -21.26 25.61
CA ALA A 65 -11.69 -22.10 24.50
C ALA A 65 -13.16 -21.81 24.13
N ALA A 66 -14.03 -21.57 25.10
CA ALA A 66 -15.44 -21.23 24.88
C ALA A 66 -15.61 -19.85 24.21
N LEU A 67 -14.90 -18.83 24.69
CA LEU A 67 -14.93 -17.49 24.09
C LEU A 67 -14.29 -17.47 22.69
N GLY A 68 -13.19 -18.21 22.50
CA GLY A 68 -12.57 -18.38 21.18
C GLY A 68 -13.47 -19.06 20.15
N TRP A 69 -14.31 -20.02 20.59
CA TRP A 69 -15.34 -20.62 19.74
C TRP A 69 -16.44 -19.65 19.35
N LEU A 70 -16.88 -18.77 20.26
CA LEU A 70 -17.87 -17.74 19.96
C LEU A 70 -17.32 -16.71 18.96
N LEU A 71 -16.07 -16.27 19.13
CA LEU A 71 -15.37 -15.37 18.20
C LEU A 71 -15.25 -15.93 16.78
N TYR A 72 -15.07 -17.25 16.64
CA TYR A 72 -15.02 -17.91 15.33
C TYR A 72 -16.34 -17.82 14.57
N GLN A 73 -17.49 -17.83 15.26
CA GLN A 73 -18.79 -17.74 14.59
C GLN A 73 -19.07 -16.35 14.00
N ASP A 74 -18.37 -15.31 14.47
CA ASP A 74 -18.54 -13.93 14.00
C ASP A 74 -17.67 -13.57 12.76
N GLY A 75 -16.86 -14.50 12.24
CA GLY A 75 -16.47 -14.52 10.82
C GLY A 75 -15.24 -13.73 10.36
N ASP A 76 -14.39 -13.21 11.24
CA ASP A 76 -13.22 -12.38 10.86
C ASP A 76 -11.89 -13.15 10.69
N TYR A 77 -11.82 -14.44 11.05
CA TYR A 77 -10.59 -15.26 10.93
C TYR A 77 -10.90 -16.60 10.26
N SER A 78 -10.16 -16.97 9.20
CA SER A 78 -10.26 -18.27 8.52
C SER A 78 -8.89 -18.78 8.07
N GLY A 79 -8.63 -20.08 8.21
CA GLY A 79 -7.40 -20.74 7.72
C GLY A 79 -6.96 -21.93 8.58
N ASP A 80 -6.10 -22.78 8.03
CA ASP A 80 -5.66 -24.03 8.68
C ASP A 80 -4.96 -23.81 10.03
N VAL A 81 -4.24 -22.69 10.17
CA VAL A 81 -3.57 -22.29 11.42
C VAL A 81 -4.58 -21.98 12.52
N LEU A 82 -5.73 -21.38 12.17
CA LEU A 82 -6.80 -21.11 13.12
C LEU A 82 -7.49 -22.41 13.55
N THR A 83 -7.79 -23.30 12.61
CA THR A 83 -8.37 -24.61 12.92
C THR A 83 -7.45 -25.43 13.82
N LEU A 84 -6.15 -25.43 13.55
CA LEU A 84 -5.15 -26.09 14.39
C LEU A 84 -5.08 -25.46 15.79
N HIS A 85 -5.06 -24.12 15.88
CA HIS A 85 -5.08 -23.41 17.15
C HIS A 85 -6.34 -23.75 17.99
N GLN A 86 -7.52 -23.82 17.35
CA GLN A 86 -8.78 -24.17 18.00
C GLN A 86 -8.75 -25.58 18.60
N TRP A 87 -8.34 -26.58 17.81
CA TRP A 87 -8.27 -27.97 18.29
C TRP A 87 -7.28 -28.13 19.42
N ILE A 88 -6.11 -27.49 19.33
CA ILE A 88 -5.10 -27.52 20.38
C ILE A 88 -5.63 -26.81 21.64
N GLY A 89 -6.38 -25.71 21.50
CA GLY A 89 -7.08 -25.05 22.60
C GLY A 89 -8.07 -25.97 23.32
N PHE A 90 -8.94 -26.66 22.57
CA PHE A 90 -9.91 -27.61 23.14
C PHE A 90 -9.24 -28.81 23.80
N THR A 91 -8.23 -29.41 23.15
CA THR A 91 -7.46 -30.51 23.72
C THR A 91 -6.76 -30.08 25.02
N THR A 92 -6.19 -28.88 25.05
CA THR A 92 -5.54 -28.33 26.26
C THR A 92 -6.53 -28.12 27.40
N ALA A 93 -7.73 -27.59 27.12
CA ALA A 93 -8.79 -27.45 28.12
C ALA A 93 -9.24 -28.83 28.67
N ALA A 94 -9.43 -29.82 27.79
CA ALA A 94 -9.81 -31.18 28.20
C ALA A 94 -8.72 -31.85 29.07
N LEU A 95 -7.46 -31.71 28.70
CA LEU A 95 -6.32 -32.22 29.49
C LEU A 95 -6.23 -31.51 30.86
N GLY A 96 -6.50 -30.21 30.92
CA GLY A 96 -6.56 -29.46 32.18
C GLY A 96 -7.64 -29.98 33.13
N VAL A 97 -8.82 -30.33 32.61
CA VAL A 97 -9.92 -30.95 33.39
C VAL A 97 -9.53 -32.35 33.89
N LEU A 98 -8.95 -33.18 33.03
CA LEU A 98 -8.48 -34.51 33.42
C LEU A 98 -7.38 -34.43 34.49
N THR A 99 -6.45 -33.48 34.36
CA THR A 99 -5.40 -33.24 35.35
C THR A 99 -5.98 -32.89 36.72
N LEU A 100 -7.02 -32.03 36.77
CA LEU A 100 -7.75 -31.73 38.00
C LEU A 100 -8.50 -32.95 38.58
N ALA A 101 -9.12 -33.77 37.73
CA ALA A 101 -9.84 -34.96 38.18
C ALA A 101 -8.92 -35.98 38.86
N PHE A 102 -7.72 -36.19 38.32
CA PHE A 102 -6.72 -37.05 38.94
C PHE A 102 -6.11 -36.44 40.20
N LEU A 103 -5.89 -35.12 40.23
CA LEU A 103 -5.48 -34.44 41.46
C LEU A 103 -6.51 -34.63 42.59
N TYR A 104 -7.80 -34.50 42.27
CA TYR A 104 -8.89 -34.74 43.23
C TYR A 104 -8.91 -36.19 43.75
N GLN A 105 -8.68 -37.18 42.88
CA GLN A 105 -8.58 -38.59 43.30
C GLN A 105 -7.37 -38.84 44.22
N ILE A 106 -6.24 -38.21 43.97
CA ILE A 106 -5.05 -38.32 44.83
C ILE A 106 -5.33 -37.67 46.19
N ARG A 107 -5.91 -36.45 46.22
CA ARG A 107 -6.08 -35.65 47.44
C ARG A 107 -7.22 -36.12 48.34
N LYS A 108 -8.34 -36.59 47.76
CA LYS A 108 -9.55 -36.93 48.52
C LYS A 108 -9.83 -38.43 48.62
N LYS A 109 -9.28 -39.25 47.71
CA LYS A 109 -9.45 -40.72 47.72
C LYS A 109 -8.14 -41.47 48.01
N ASP A 110 -7.10 -40.73 48.40
CA ASP A 110 -5.77 -41.22 48.81
C ASP A 110 -5.11 -42.20 47.81
N LYS A 111 -5.38 -42.01 46.51
CA LYS A 111 -4.90 -42.88 45.42
C LYS A 111 -3.49 -42.49 44.96
N LEU A 112 -2.48 -42.65 45.84
CA LEU A 112 -1.08 -42.26 45.56
C LEU A 112 -0.47 -42.91 44.29
N LYS A 113 -0.96 -44.09 43.86
CA LYS A 113 -0.53 -44.74 42.62
C LYS A 113 -0.81 -43.91 41.35
N GLN A 114 -1.72 -42.95 41.42
CA GLN A 114 -2.12 -42.11 40.28
C GLN A 114 -1.23 -40.88 40.07
N ILE A 115 -0.27 -40.60 40.97
CA ILE A 115 0.64 -39.44 40.86
C ILE A 115 1.38 -39.42 39.51
N LYS A 116 1.80 -40.58 39.00
CA LYS A 116 2.47 -40.68 37.69
C LYS A 116 1.56 -40.23 36.54
N ILE A 117 0.27 -40.60 36.61
CA ILE A 117 -0.73 -40.25 35.59
C ILE A 117 -1.04 -38.76 35.67
N TYR A 118 -1.27 -38.22 36.87
CA TYR A 118 -1.45 -36.79 37.10
C TYR A 118 -0.30 -35.97 36.52
N ARG A 119 0.95 -36.36 36.80
CA ARG A 119 2.14 -35.65 36.28
C ARG A 119 2.22 -35.73 34.75
N GLY A 120 1.98 -36.89 34.17
CA GLY A 120 1.94 -37.06 32.71
C GLY A 120 0.91 -36.12 32.07
N LEU A 121 -0.28 -36.04 32.64
CA LEU A 121 -1.35 -35.14 32.17
C LEU A 121 -0.98 -33.66 32.35
N LEU A 122 -0.39 -33.27 33.49
CA LEU A 122 0.04 -31.90 33.74
C LEU A 122 1.11 -31.44 32.74
N PHE A 123 2.15 -32.24 32.52
CA PHE A 123 3.20 -31.89 31.56
C PHE A 123 2.67 -31.88 30.12
N SER A 124 1.76 -32.80 29.77
CA SER A 124 1.10 -32.78 28.45
C SER A 124 0.23 -31.53 28.26
N THR A 125 -0.48 -31.12 29.31
CA THR A 125 -1.28 -29.88 29.31
C THR A 125 -0.37 -28.66 29.11
N ALA A 126 0.77 -28.60 29.80
CA ALA A 126 1.73 -27.50 29.65
C ALA A 126 2.34 -27.40 28.24
N ILE A 127 2.60 -28.55 27.60
CA ILE A 127 2.98 -28.61 26.18
C ILE A 127 1.84 -28.06 25.32
N GLY A 128 0.60 -28.50 25.56
CA GLY A 128 -0.59 -28.02 24.85
C GLY A 128 -0.75 -26.49 24.92
N VAL A 129 -0.59 -25.90 26.11
CA VAL A 129 -0.60 -24.43 26.31
C VAL A 129 0.49 -23.74 25.49
N SER A 130 1.70 -24.31 25.47
CA SER A 130 2.84 -23.74 24.74
C SER A 130 2.61 -23.77 23.23
N VAL A 131 2.07 -24.88 22.71
CA VAL A 131 1.75 -25.03 21.28
C VAL A 131 0.55 -24.16 20.89
N ALA A 132 -0.50 -24.11 21.71
CA ALA A 132 -1.63 -23.20 21.51
C ALA A 132 -1.16 -21.75 21.43
N GLY A 133 -0.31 -21.33 22.36
CA GLY A 133 0.27 -19.98 22.37
C GLY A 133 1.17 -19.69 21.16
N HIS A 134 1.92 -20.69 20.66
CA HIS A 134 2.68 -20.54 19.42
C HIS A 134 1.78 -20.23 18.22
N PHE A 135 0.73 -21.03 18.00
CA PHE A 135 -0.20 -20.78 16.91
C PHE A 135 -1.04 -19.52 17.11
N GLY A 136 -1.38 -19.16 18.35
CA GLY A 136 -2.04 -17.89 18.68
C GLY A 136 -1.17 -16.69 18.30
N ALA A 137 0.13 -16.75 18.60
CA ALA A 137 1.07 -15.70 18.21
C ALA A 137 1.30 -15.65 16.69
N ASN A 138 1.30 -16.80 15.99
CA ASN A 138 1.39 -16.83 14.53
C ASN A 138 0.17 -16.15 13.87
N LEU A 139 -1.02 -16.28 14.45
CA LEU A 139 -2.24 -15.63 13.96
C LEU A 139 -2.19 -14.10 14.09
N THR A 140 -1.57 -13.57 15.14
CA THR A 140 -1.56 -12.12 15.42
C THR A 140 -0.28 -11.40 14.98
N HIS A 141 0.85 -12.10 14.89
CA HIS A 141 2.17 -11.51 14.65
C HIS A 141 2.97 -12.16 13.51
N GLY A 142 2.39 -13.15 12.81
CA GLY A 142 3.03 -13.84 11.67
C GLY A 142 3.81 -15.10 12.06
N SER A 143 4.05 -15.98 11.09
CA SER A 143 4.64 -17.33 11.28
C SER A 143 6.03 -17.33 11.92
N ASP A 144 6.75 -16.22 11.80
CA ASP A 144 8.15 -16.14 12.18
C ASP A 144 8.35 -15.43 13.52
N PHE A 145 7.27 -15.05 14.18
CA PHE A 145 7.31 -14.21 15.39
C PHE A 145 8.11 -14.85 16.54
N LEU A 146 8.00 -16.16 16.75
CA LEU A 146 8.77 -16.87 17.77
C LEU A 146 10.13 -17.35 17.24
N SER A 147 10.21 -17.75 15.97
CA SER A 147 11.44 -18.29 15.36
C SER A 147 12.47 -17.21 15.02
N SER A 148 12.05 -15.98 14.78
CA SER A 148 12.93 -14.82 14.52
C SER A 148 13.85 -14.46 15.69
N THR A 149 13.52 -14.92 16.90
CA THR A 149 14.38 -14.76 18.09
C THR A 149 15.39 -15.89 18.25
N LEU A 150 15.29 -16.98 17.46
CA LEU A 150 16.21 -18.10 17.53
C LEU A 150 17.55 -17.76 16.85
N PRO A 151 18.69 -18.16 17.45
CA PRO A 151 20.02 -17.76 16.98
C PRO A 151 20.42 -18.32 15.60
N TRP A 152 19.61 -19.19 14.99
CA TRP A 152 19.83 -19.81 13.68
C TRP A 152 18.79 -19.44 12.62
N SER A 153 17.89 -18.48 12.89
CA SER A 153 16.99 -17.97 11.85
C SER A 153 17.79 -17.10 10.86
N MET A 154 18.26 -17.71 9.78
CA MET A 154 19.10 -17.03 8.77
C MET A 154 18.32 -16.25 7.71
N ASP A 155 16.99 -16.31 7.69
CA ASP A 155 16.21 -15.71 6.60
C ASP A 155 15.52 -14.42 7.04
N TYR A 156 16.28 -13.33 6.97
CA TYR A 156 15.71 -12.01 6.75
C TYR A 156 16.57 -11.32 5.70
N GLU A 157 16.26 -11.57 4.43
CA GLU A 157 16.67 -10.73 3.31
C GLU A 157 16.07 -9.33 3.52
N THR A 158 16.86 -8.43 4.08
CA THR A 158 16.51 -7.00 4.08
C THR A 158 16.60 -6.47 2.67
N LYS A 159 15.45 -6.02 2.17
CA LYS A 159 15.28 -4.99 1.13
C LYS A 159 16.16 -3.76 1.42
N SER A 160 17.45 -3.81 1.08
CA SER A 160 18.20 -2.60 0.70
C SER A 160 17.67 -2.15 -0.65
N SER A 161 17.78 -0.87 -0.99
CA SER A 161 17.27 -0.38 -2.27
C SER A 161 17.93 -1.13 -3.45
N ASP A 162 17.16 -1.93 -4.19
CA ASP A 162 17.60 -2.55 -5.45
C ASP A 162 17.82 -1.50 -6.56
N ASN A 163 17.46 -0.23 -6.29
CA ASN A 163 17.59 0.87 -7.23
C ASN A 163 18.97 1.54 -7.23
N PHE A 164 19.78 1.40 -6.18
CA PHE A 164 21.09 2.04 -6.12
C PHE A 164 22.22 1.08 -6.56
N SER A 165 22.74 1.30 -7.77
CA SER A 165 23.89 0.56 -8.29
C SER A 165 25.19 1.34 -8.09
N LEU A 166 25.96 0.95 -7.08
CA LEU A 166 27.30 1.50 -6.85
C LEU A 166 28.23 1.24 -8.06
N VAL A 167 27.98 0.17 -8.81
CA VAL A 167 28.75 -0.16 -10.04
C VAL A 167 28.56 0.91 -11.12
N ALA A 168 27.36 1.46 -11.26
CA ALA A 168 27.07 2.53 -12.22
C ALA A 168 27.80 3.85 -11.86
N LEU A 169 28.09 4.08 -10.58
CA LEU A 169 28.81 5.26 -10.08
C LEU A 169 30.34 5.10 -10.11
N LYS A 170 30.85 3.87 -10.10
CA LYS A 170 32.29 3.56 -10.17
C LYS A 170 32.87 3.62 -11.58
N GLY A 171 32.03 3.59 -12.62
CA GLY A 171 32.46 3.60 -14.03
C GLY A 171 33.07 4.91 -14.53
N ASP A 172 32.85 6.03 -13.83
CA ASP A 172 33.40 7.34 -14.16
C ASP A 172 34.53 7.71 -13.18
N THR A 173 35.77 7.82 -13.68
CA THR A 173 36.94 8.32 -12.93
C THR A 173 36.90 9.84 -12.66
N ALA A 174 35.80 10.50 -13.02
CA ALA A 174 35.59 11.93 -12.79
C ALA A 174 35.04 12.25 -11.39
N LYS A 175 35.07 13.55 -11.03
CA LYS A 175 34.29 14.10 -9.91
C LYS A 175 32.81 13.75 -10.15
N LEU A 176 32.12 13.31 -9.09
CA LEU A 176 30.68 13.03 -9.17
C LEU A 176 29.95 14.30 -9.63
N THR A 177 28.97 14.13 -10.52
CA THR A 177 28.03 15.22 -10.79
C THR A 177 27.24 15.54 -9.51
N LYS A 178 26.75 16.78 -9.39
CA LYS A 178 25.96 17.19 -8.22
C LYS A 178 24.76 16.26 -7.97
N LYS A 179 24.13 15.73 -9.02
CA LYS A 179 23.05 14.74 -8.91
C LYS A 179 23.52 13.42 -8.30
N GLN A 180 24.67 12.90 -8.76
CA GLN A 180 25.25 11.66 -8.23
C GLN A 180 25.72 11.80 -6.77
N GLU A 181 26.26 12.96 -6.38
CA GLU A 181 26.61 13.24 -4.98
C GLU A 181 25.37 13.16 -4.06
N VAL A 182 24.22 13.60 -4.55
CA VAL A 182 22.95 13.59 -3.82
C VAL A 182 22.40 12.20 -3.70
N GLU A 183 22.32 11.45 -4.80
CA GLU A 183 21.89 10.04 -4.79
C GLU A 183 22.74 9.22 -3.81
N LEU A 184 24.07 9.41 -3.86
CA LEU A 184 25.00 8.78 -2.93
C LEU A 184 24.79 9.23 -1.48
N ASN A 185 24.60 10.53 -1.23
CA ASN A 185 24.33 11.03 0.12
C ASN A 185 23.00 10.50 0.67
N THR A 186 21.94 10.45 -0.14
CA THR A 186 20.63 9.93 0.25
C THR A 186 20.74 8.46 0.67
N GLU A 187 21.45 7.64 -0.10
CA GLU A 187 21.64 6.22 0.24
C GLU A 187 22.43 6.05 1.55
N VAL A 188 23.53 6.79 1.72
CA VAL A 188 24.31 6.77 2.96
C VAL A 188 23.47 7.21 4.16
N ARG A 189 22.65 8.25 4.00
CA ARG A 189 21.77 8.71 5.08
C ARG A 189 20.71 7.68 5.43
N ALA A 190 20.20 6.92 4.46
CA ALA A 190 19.30 5.81 4.74
C ALA A 190 20.00 4.72 5.58
N ILE A 191 21.23 4.35 5.21
CA ILE A 191 22.07 3.40 5.98
C ILE A 191 22.30 3.92 7.41
N LEU A 192 22.72 5.18 7.56
CA LEU A 192 22.96 5.79 8.88
C LEU A 192 21.69 5.85 9.73
N ALA A 193 20.54 6.18 9.12
CA ALA A 193 19.27 6.24 9.82
C ALA A 193 18.83 4.88 10.34
N HIS A 194 18.98 3.83 9.52
CA HIS A 194 18.54 2.49 9.87
C HIS A 194 19.47 1.82 10.90
N SER A 195 20.78 2.00 10.75
CA SER A 195 21.77 1.21 11.49
C SER A 195 22.50 1.98 12.60
N CYS A 196 22.48 3.32 12.58
CA CYS A 196 23.34 4.13 13.47
C CYS A 196 22.55 5.05 14.42
N TYR A 197 21.45 5.68 13.99
CA TYR A 197 20.78 6.75 14.77
C TYR A 197 20.21 6.29 16.11
N LYS A 198 19.87 5.00 16.24
CA LYS A 198 19.39 4.42 17.51
C LYS A 198 20.39 4.59 18.67
N CYS A 199 21.68 4.65 18.36
CA CYS A 199 22.76 4.82 19.36
C CYS A 199 23.57 6.11 19.20
N HIS A 200 23.54 6.72 18.01
CA HIS A 200 24.31 7.91 17.64
C HIS A 200 23.40 8.99 17.03
N GLY A 201 22.25 9.24 17.67
CA GLY A 201 21.23 10.20 17.24
C GLY A 201 20.81 11.11 18.38
N SER A 202 19.82 11.97 18.15
CA SER A 202 19.40 12.97 19.15
C SER A 202 18.84 12.42 20.46
N GLU A 203 18.33 11.18 20.46
CA GLU A 203 17.76 10.52 21.66
C GLU A 203 18.80 9.77 22.48
N LYS A 204 19.86 9.30 21.83
CA LYS A 204 20.93 8.52 22.46
C LYS A 204 22.25 8.84 21.77
N VAL A 205 23.19 9.35 22.55
CA VAL A 205 24.48 9.84 22.07
C VAL A 205 25.60 9.01 22.71
N LYS A 206 25.87 7.83 22.17
CA LYS A 206 26.99 7.01 22.66
C LYS A 206 28.32 7.55 22.13
N GLY A 207 29.32 7.62 23.00
CA GLY A 207 30.68 8.09 22.66
C GLY A 207 30.68 9.54 22.16
N ASP A 208 29.76 10.37 22.65
CA ASP A 208 29.53 11.76 22.24
C ASP A 208 29.36 11.99 20.73
N LEU A 209 29.04 10.92 19.98
CA LEU A 209 28.91 10.96 18.53
C LEU A 209 27.45 11.05 18.10
N ARG A 210 27.16 12.00 17.20
CA ARG A 210 25.89 12.13 16.49
C ARG A 210 26.08 12.12 14.98
N LEU A 211 25.29 11.29 14.29
CA LEU A 211 25.38 11.07 12.84
C LEU A 211 24.16 11.60 12.08
N ASP A 212 23.21 12.24 12.75
CA ASP A 212 21.92 12.69 12.23
C ASP A 212 21.92 14.15 11.70
N GLY A 213 23.10 14.78 11.61
CA GLY A 213 23.27 16.09 10.99
C GLY A 213 24.71 16.34 10.57
N LYS A 214 24.92 17.13 9.50
CA LYS A 214 26.25 17.38 8.92
C LYS A 214 27.23 17.90 9.96
N HIS A 215 26.96 19.08 10.51
CA HIS A 215 27.87 19.75 11.43
C HIS A 215 28.25 18.87 12.64
N VAL A 216 27.28 18.13 13.20
CA VAL A 216 27.52 17.27 14.36
C VAL A 216 28.24 15.95 13.99
N ALA A 217 28.01 15.41 12.79
CA ALA A 217 28.71 14.22 12.31
C ALA A 217 30.18 14.49 11.99
N PHE A 218 30.46 15.63 11.33
CA PHE A 218 31.82 16.04 11.00
C PHE A 218 32.60 16.56 12.21
N LYS A 219 31.92 17.05 13.26
CA LYS A 219 32.56 17.37 14.55
C LYS A 219 33.20 16.13 15.21
N GLY A 220 32.65 14.94 14.96
CA GLY A 220 33.13 13.69 15.55
C GLY A 220 32.55 13.40 16.92
N GLY A 221 33.14 12.42 17.61
CA GLY A 221 32.76 12.00 18.96
C GLY A 221 33.89 12.19 19.97
N GLU A 222 33.80 11.47 21.08
CA GLU A 222 34.76 11.48 22.20
C GLU A 222 36.22 11.25 21.75
N ASN A 223 36.43 10.43 20.71
CA ASN A 223 37.75 10.09 20.18
C ASN A 223 38.16 10.93 18.95
N GLY A 224 37.49 12.07 18.72
CA GLY A 224 37.78 12.96 17.59
C GLY A 224 36.95 12.69 16.33
N PRO A 225 37.41 13.16 15.16
CA PRO A 225 36.67 13.07 13.90
C PRO A 225 36.41 11.62 13.50
N VAL A 226 35.15 11.30 13.19
CA VAL A 226 34.78 9.94 12.74
C VAL A 226 34.68 9.81 11.22
N ILE A 227 34.59 10.94 10.52
CA ILE A 227 34.55 11.04 9.07
C ILE A 227 35.69 11.97 8.66
N VAL A 228 36.62 11.46 7.87
CA VAL A 228 37.72 12.19 7.25
C VAL A 228 37.45 12.23 5.74
N PRO A 229 36.92 13.35 5.19
CA PRO A 229 36.64 13.49 3.77
C PRO A 229 37.81 13.05 2.89
N GLY A 230 37.55 12.17 1.92
CA GLY A 230 38.54 11.67 0.97
C GLY A 230 39.34 10.47 1.46
N ASN A 231 39.37 10.20 2.77
CA ASN A 231 40.21 9.16 3.37
C ASN A 231 39.36 8.12 4.16
N PRO A 232 38.79 7.11 3.48
CA PRO A 232 38.04 6.04 4.15
C PRO A 232 38.86 5.33 5.23
N GLN A 233 40.15 5.08 4.94
CA GLN A 233 41.03 4.36 5.86
C GLN A 233 41.41 5.17 7.10
N GLU A 234 41.25 6.48 7.09
CA GLU A 234 41.44 7.33 8.29
C GLU A 234 40.12 7.58 9.03
N SER A 235 38.99 7.29 8.40
CA SER A 235 37.66 7.51 8.96
C SER A 235 37.28 6.40 9.92
N GLU A 236 37.16 6.74 11.20
CA GLU A 236 36.82 5.81 12.27
C GLU A 236 35.47 5.09 12.04
N ILE A 237 34.51 5.77 11.40
CA ILE A 237 33.23 5.16 11.04
C ILE A 237 33.41 3.95 10.11
N PHE A 238 34.28 4.06 9.10
CA PHE A 238 34.54 2.99 8.14
C PHE A 238 35.33 1.85 8.78
N LYS A 239 36.33 2.18 9.61
CA LYS A 239 37.08 1.16 10.37
C LYS A 239 36.14 0.32 11.21
N ARG A 240 35.26 0.95 12.02
CA ARG A 240 34.40 0.23 12.97
C ARG A 240 33.35 -0.65 12.31
N ILE A 241 32.77 -0.23 11.19
CA ILE A 241 31.78 -1.06 10.46
C ILE A 241 32.42 -2.20 9.67
N SER A 242 33.71 -2.08 9.34
CA SER A 242 34.44 -3.10 8.57
C SER A 242 35.06 -4.20 9.44
N LEU A 243 35.05 -4.05 10.76
CA LEU A 243 35.61 -5.03 11.69
C LEU A 243 34.80 -6.35 11.69
N PRO A 244 35.44 -7.48 12.04
CA PRO A 244 34.75 -8.75 12.30
C PRO A 244 33.66 -8.60 13.38
N ALA A 245 32.57 -9.38 13.26
CA ALA A 245 31.41 -9.26 14.14
C ALA A 245 31.70 -9.60 15.62
N ASP A 246 32.78 -10.34 15.87
CA ASP A 246 33.27 -10.71 17.20
C ASP A 246 34.28 -9.71 17.78
N HIS A 247 34.68 -8.69 17.01
CA HIS A 247 35.63 -7.68 17.47
C HIS A 247 34.97 -6.71 18.47
N LYS A 248 35.65 -6.42 19.59
CA LYS A 248 35.10 -5.59 20.68
C LYS A 248 34.68 -4.17 20.27
N ASP A 249 35.35 -3.61 19.25
CA ASP A 249 35.12 -2.25 18.74
C ASP A 249 34.24 -2.20 17.48
N VAL A 250 33.69 -3.34 17.04
CA VAL A 250 32.79 -3.40 15.88
C VAL A 250 31.54 -2.57 16.13
N MET A 251 31.09 -1.88 15.09
CA MET A 251 29.81 -1.17 15.11
C MET A 251 28.88 -1.72 14.02
N PRO A 252 27.61 -2.02 14.36
CA PRO A 252 26.96 -1.84 15.66
C PRO A 252 27.47 -2.82 16.74
N SER A 253 27.79 -2.30 17.93
CA SER A 253 28.30 -3.11 19.07
C SER A 253 27.28 -4.10 19.65
N LYS A 254 26.00 -3.92 19.32
CA LYS A 254 24.91 -4.84 19.56
C LYS A 254 23.95 -4.77 18.37
N GLY A 255 23.61 -5.91 17.79
CA GLY A 255 22.76 -6.01 16.60
C GLY A 255 23.48 -6.68 15.43
N ARG A 256 22.81 -6.75 14.27
CA ARG A 256 23.37 -7.33 13.05
C ARG A 256 24.42 -6.36 12.44
N LYS A 257 25.53 -6.91 11.96
CA LYS A 257 26.55 -6.17 11.18
C LYS A 257 25.91 -5.60 9.92
N LEU A 258 26.40 -4.46 9.44
CA LEU A 258 25.99 -3.94 8.13
C LEU A 258 26.35 -4.94 7.02
N PRO A 259 25.49 -5.12 6.00
CA PRO A 259 25.84 -5.86 4.81
C PRO A 259 27.07 -5.27 4.10
N GLU A 260 27.87 -6.11 3.47
CA GLU A 260 29.07 -5.70 2.74
C GLU A 260 28.78 -4.64 1.65
N LYS A 261 27.61 -4.70 1.00
CA LYS A 261 27.14 -3.68 0.04
C LYS A 261 27.05 -2.29 0.69
N ASP A 262 26.46 -2.21 1.87
CA ASP A 262 26.25 -0.93 2.59
C ASP A 262 27.57 -0.37 3.12
N ILE A 263 28.45 -1.23 3.62
CA ILE A 263 29.82 -0.86 4.02
C ILE A 263 30.56 -0.23 2.83
N GLU A 264 30.44 -0.84 1.65
CA GLU A 264 31.09 -0.37 0.43
C GLU A 264 30.51 0.97 -0.09
N ILE A 265 29.20 1.20 0.09
CA ILE A 265 28.55 2.49 -0.20
C ILE A 265 29.11 3.58 0.72
N VAL A 266 29.20 3.32 2.02
CA VAL A 266 29.78 4.26 3.00
C VAL A 266 31.25 4.53 2.69
N ARG A 267 32.03 3.50 2.33
CA ARG A 267 33.43 3.64 1.90
C ARG A 267 33.56 4.59 0.71
N PHE A 268 32.79 4.34 -0.34
CA PHE A 268 32.83 5.14 -1.57
C PHE A 268 32.38 6.59 -1.33
N TRP A 269 31.38 6.80 -0.47
CA TRP A 269 30.96 8.13 -0.08
C TRP A 269 32.06 8.92 0.61
N ILE A 270 32.78 8.32 1.56
CA ILE A 270 33.92 8.96 2.21
C ILE A 270 35.02 9.26 1.19
N GLU A 271 35.33 8.30 0.31
CA GLU A 271 36.33 8.44 -0.76
C GLU A 271 36.03 9.65 -1.67
N LYS A 272 34.75 9.91 -1.94
CA LYS A 272 34.30 11.06 -2.75
C LYS A 272 34.21 12.38 -1.96
N GLY A 273 34.81 12.45 -0.76
CA GLY A 273 34.84 13.65 0.05
C GLY A 273 33.67 13.77 1.04
N ALA A 274 32.95 12.67 1.27
CA ALA A 274 31.77 12.63 2.12
C ALA A 274 30.75 13.75 1.78
N PRO A 275 30.33 13.89 0.50
CA PRO A 275 29.45 14.98 0.08
C PRO A 275 28.19 14.96 0.94
N TRP A 276 27.92 16.09 1.59
CA TRP A 276 26.78 16.29 2.46
C TRP A 276 26.23 17.68 2.20
N PRO A 277 24.99 17.83 1.72
CA PRO A 277 24.43 19.15 1.43
C PRO A 277 24.42 19.99 2.72
N ASP A 278 24.96 21.21 2.65
CA ASP A 278 24.92 22.12 3.81
C ASP A 278 23.46 22.46 4.14
N ASP A 279 23.20 22.65 5.44
CA ASP A 279 21.90 23.06 6.00
C ASP A 279 21.40 24.45 5.50
N GLY A 280 22.07 25.05 4.51
CA GLY A 280 21.76 26.36 3.93
C GLY A 280 22.35 26.67 2.55
N THR A 281 22.75 25.68 1.74
CA THR A 281 23.23 25.99 0.38
C THR A 281 22.09 26.51 -0.49
N LYS A 282 22.23 27.74 -1.01
CA LYS A 282 21.27 28.45 -1.89
C LYS A 282 21.05 27.80 -3.27
N GLN A 283 21.71 26.69 -3.57
CA GLN A 283 21.49 25.94 -4.81
C GLN A 283 20.66 24.71 -4.49
N ASN A 284 19.39 24.71 -4.92
CA ASN A 284 18.50 23.55 -4.80
C ASN A 284 19.20 22.28 -5.28
N VAL A 285 19.22 21.32 -4.37
CA VAL A 285 19.90 20.04 -4.51
C VAL A 285 18.98 19.07 -5.26
N PHE A 286 17.68 19.26 -5.07
CA PHE A 286 16.64 18.56 -5.80
C PHE A 286 16.19 19.38 -7.00
N ARG A 287 15.76 18.70 -8.07
CA ARG A 287 15.08 19.38 -9.18
C ARG A 287 13.81 20.01 -8.60
N VAL A 288 13.55 21.27 -8.95
CA VAL A 288 12.26 21.90 -8.72
C VAL A 288 11.61 22.16 -10.08
N ALA A 289 10.49 21.49 -10.33
CA ALA A 289 9.71 21.72 -11.54
C ALA A 289 9.24 23.18 -11.57
N LYS A 290 9.36 23.80 -12.76
CA LYS A 290 8.83 25.15 -12.99
C LYS A 290 7.33 25.17 -12.72
N LEU A 291 6.89 26.21 -12.02
CA LEU A 291 5.52 26.32 -11.52
C LEU A 291 4.50 26.41 -12.67
N GLU A 292 4.65 27.37 -13.57
CA GLU A 292 3.70 27.62 -14.65
C GLU A 292 3.74 26.53 -15.76
N PRO A 293 2.60 26.03 -16.25
CA PRO A 293 2.55 25.14 -17.41
C PRO A 293 2.93 25.91 -18.68
N ARG A 294 3.89 25.39 -19.44
CA ARG A 294 4.23 25.95 -20.74
C ARG A 294 3.13 25.59 -21.75
N ASN A 295 2.88 26.46 -22.71
CA ASN A 295 2.15 26.12 -23.93
C ASN A 295 3.15 25.93 -25.08
N PRO A 296 3.85 24.79 -25.17
CA PRO A 296 4.77 24.56 -26.27
C PRO A 296 3.98 24.45 -27.58
N VAL A 297 4.56 24.98 -28.67
CA VAL A 297 3.92 24.95 -29.99
C VAL A 297 3.70 23.50 -30.41
N LEU A 298 2.43 23.13 -30.62
CA LEU A 298 2.05 21.78 -31.02
C LEU A 298 2.76 21.41 -32.34
N PRO A 299 3.37 20.22 -32.46
CA PRO A 299 4.01 19.81 -33.70
C PRO A 299 2.99 19.73 -34.84
N ALA A 300 3.45 19.94 -36.08
CA ALA A 300 2.57 19.82 -37.24
C ALA A 300 2.06 18.37 -37.40
N PRO A 301 0.81 18.17 -37.85
CA PRO A 301 0.30 16.86 -38.23
C PRO A 301 1.24 16.17 -39.23
N SER A 302 1.54 14.89 -39.00
CA SER A 302 2.46 14.12 -39.84
C SER A 302 2.13 12.62 -39.78
N ASN A 303 2.44 11.87 -40.84
CA ASN A 303 2.29 10.41 -40.88
C ASN A 303 0.90 9.90 -40.46
N ASN A 304 -0.18 10.56 -40.90
CA ASN A 304 -1.57 10.29 -40.49
C ASN A 304 -1.85 10.44 -38.98
N LEU A 305 -0.99 11.11 -38.23
CA LEU A 305 -1.21 11.50 -36.85
C LEU A 305 -1.80 12.91 -36.81
N SER A 306 -2.95 13.04 -36.15
CA SER A 306 -3.65 14.32 -35.95
C SER A 306 -4.02 14.57 -34.48
N ASN A 307 -4.09 13.51 -33.65
CA ASN A 307 -4.30 13.66 -32.22
C ASN A 307 -3.04 14.30 -31.58
N PRO A 308 -3.17 15.38 -30.80
CA PRO A 308 -2.04 16.07 -30.19
C PRO A 308 -1.12 15.19 -29.33
N VAL A 309 -1.66 14.18 -28.62
CA VAL A 309 -0.85 13.23 -27.85
C VAL A 309 0.11 12.47 -28.77
N ASP A 310 -0.38 12.08 -29.96
CA ASP A 310 0.43 11.36 -30.93
C ASP A 310 1.53 12.22 -31.56
N LEU A 311 1.27 13.52 -31.74
CA LEU A 311 2.25 14.46 -32.28
C LEU A 311 3.44 14.61 -31.33
N TRP A 312 3.17 14.73 -30.03
CA TRP A 312 4.23 14.76 -29.01
C TRP A 312 4.93 13.40 -28.85
N THR A 313 4.19 12.29 -28.85
CA THR A 313 4.79 10.95 -28.82
C THR A 313 5.68 10.71 -30.04
N ASN A 314 5.27 11.20 -31.22
CA ASN A 314 6.05 11.07 -32.45
C ASN A 314 7.38 11.83 -32.35
N GLN A 315 7.36 13.05 -31.81
CA GLN A 315 8.59 13.82 -31.56
C GLN A 315 9.50 13.08 -30.56
N TYR A 316 8.93 12.52 -29.49
CA TYR A 316 9.68 11.72 -28.52
C TYR A 316 10.29 10.46 -29.17
N PHE A 317 9.53 9.73 -29.99
CA PHE A 317 9.99 8.54 -30.70
C PHE A 317 11.09 8.88 -31.71
N ALA A 318 10.93 9.96 -32.49
CA ALA A 318 11.97 10.43 -33.40
C ALA A 318 13.27 10.76 -32.65
N LYS A 319 13.18 11.51 -31.54
CA LYS A 319 14.34 11.87 -30.69
C LYS A 319 15.03 10.63 -30.11
N ASN A 320 14.27 9.62 -29.72
CA ASN A 320 14.78 8.41 -29.09
C ASN A 320 15.07 7.27 -30.07
N LYS A 321 14.91 7.49 -31.39
CA LYS A 321 15.07 6.48 -32.44
C LYS A 321 14.19 5.25 -32.22
N ILE A 322 12.97 5.46 -31.73
CA ILE A 322 11.96 4.41 -31.52
C ILE A 322 11.06 4.38 -32.74
N LYS A 323 10.89 3.20 -33.34
CA LYS A 323 9.91 3.00 -34.42
C LYS A 323 8.53 2.82 -33.80
N TRP A 324 7.52 3.47 -34.39
CA TRP A 324 6.12 3.24 -34.05
C TRP A 324 5.75 1.75 -34.20
N PRO A 325 5.28 1.09 -33.13
CA PRO A 325 4.68 -0.24 -33.22
C PRO A 325 3.37 -0.22 -34.01
N SER A 326 2.94 -1.38 -34.50
CA SER A 326 1.57 -1.56 -34.98
C SER A 326 0.58 -1.37 -33.83
N LEU A 327 -0.54 -0.70 -34.11
CA LEU A 327 -1.62 -0.52 -33.14
C LEU A 327 -2.26 -1.87 -32.79
N ILE A 328 -2.85 -1.93 -31.60
CA ILE A 328 -3.65 -3.08 -31.17
C ILE A 328 -4.91 -3.27 -32.02
N ASP A 329 -5.39 -4.50 -32.07
CA ASP A 329 -6.64 -4.86 -32.71
C ASP A 329 -7.86 -4.28 -31.97
N ASP A 330 -9.00 -4.33 -32.65
CA ASP A 330 -10.27 -3.78 -32.20
C ASP A 330 -10.81 -4.44 -30.92
N HIS A 331 -10.57 -5.74 -30.75
CA HIS A 331 -11.02 -6.47 -29.57
C HIS A 331 -10.23 -6.01 -28.33
N THR A 332 -8.90 -5.95 -28.42
CA THR A 332 -8.07 -5.43 -27.32
C THR A 332 -8.40 -3.98 -27.02
N TYR A 333 -8.57 -3.13 -28.04
CA TYR A 333 -8.93 -1.73 -27.85
C TYR A 333 -10.26 -1.56 -27.12
N LEU A 334 -11.32 -2.26 -27.57
CA LEU A 334 -12.65 -2.13 -26.96
C LEU A 334 -12.64 -2.59 -25.49
N ARG A 335 -12.03 -3.74 -25.21
CA ARG A 335 -11.88 -4.23 -23.83
C ARG A 335 -11.14 -3.22 -22.94
N ARG A 336 -10.06 -2.62 -23.46
CA ARG A 336 -9.24 -1.64 -22.74
C ARG A 336 -10.05 -0.39 -22.36
N ILE A 337 -10.76 0.23 -23.31
CA ILE A 337 -11.55 1.44 -23.03
C ILE A 337 -12.76 1.17 -22.13
N TYR A 338 -13.37 -0.01 -22.21
CA TYR A 338 -14.46 -0.41 -21.32
C TYR A 338 -14.00 -0.48 -19.86
N LEU A 339 -12.86 -1.13 -19.62
CA LEU A 339 -12.29 -1.25 -18.29
C LEU A 339 -11.76 0.08 -17.77
N ASP A 340 -11.13 0.89 -18.61
CA ASP A 340 -10.54 2.17 -18.20
C ASP A 340 -11.56 3.31 -18.02
N ILE A 341 -12.67 3.31 -18.76
CA ILE A 341 -13.66 4.41 -18.71
C ILE A 341 -14.79 4.09 -17.72
N ILE A 342 -15.31 2.86 -17.73
CA ILE A 342 -16.49 2.47 -16.93
C ILE A 342 -16.26 1.27 -16.00
N GLY A 343 -15.07 0.67 -16.03
CA GLY A 343 -14.69 -0.41 -15.10
C GLY A 343 -15.43 -1.73 -15.32
N LEU A 344 -15.98 -1.96 -16.51
CA LEU A 344 -16.75 -3.16 -16.85
C LEU A 344 -16.14 -3.87 -18.05
N LEU A 345 -16.53 -5.13 -18.27
CA LEU A 345 -16.24 -5.83 -19.52
C LEU A 345 -17.24 -5.43 -20.62
N PRO A 346 -16.81 -5.37 -21.90
CA PRO A 346 -17.74 -5.16 -22.99
C PRO A 346 -18.69 -6.36 -23.10
N SER A 347 -19.96 -6.09 -23.38
CA SER A 347 -20.93 -7.15 -23.65
C SER A 347 -20.63 -7.81 -25.00
N PRO A 348 -21.00 -9.10 -25.21
CA PRO A 348 -20.86 -9.75 -26.52
C PRO A 348 -21.55 -8.97 -27.66
N ILE A 349 -22.68 -8.31 -27.36
CA ILE A 349 -23.43 -7.48 -28.31
C ILE A 349 -22.63 -6.22 -28.68
N ASP A 350 -22.00 -5.57 -27.71
CA ASP A 350 -21.16 -4.40 -27.97
C ASP A 350 -19.91 -4.77 -28.77
N LEU A 351 -19.28 -5.91 -28.46
CA LEU A 351 -18.14 -6.46 -29.23
C LEU A 351 -18.51 -6.69 -30.69
N GLU A 352 -19.64 -7.35 -30.93
CA GLU A 352 -20.14 -7.60 -32.28
C GLU A 352 -20.47 -6.28 -33.01
N SER A 353 -21.13 -5.35 -32.32
CA SER A 353 -21.48 -4.03 -32.86
C SER A 353 -20.25 -3.22 -33.24
N PHE A 354 -19.20 -3.24 -32.40
CA PHE A 354 -17.94 -2.55 -32.66
C PHE A 354 -17.16 -3.15 -33.83
N SER A 355 -17.17 -4.49 -33.93
CA SER A 355 -16.52 -5.23 -35.02
C SER A 355 -17.19 -4.94 -36.38
N LYS A 356 -18.53 -4.86 -36.40
CA LYS A 356 -19.32 -4.55 -37.61
C LYS A 356 -19.34 -3.07 -37.99
N ASP A 357 -18.93 -2.18 -37.09
CA ASP A 357 -18.87 -0.75 -37.36
C ASP A 357 -17.72 -0.43 -38.32
N ALA A 358 -18.07 0.01 -39.53
CA ALA A 358 -17.12 0.35 -40.60
C ALA A 358 -16.75 1.84 -40.62
N ARG A 359 -17.28 2.66 -39.71
CA ARG A 359 -17.00 4.10 -39.70
C ARG A 359 -15.52 4.36 -39.36
N PRO A 360 -14.85 5.29 -40.07
CA PRO A 360 -13.43 5.57 -39.84
C PRO A 360 -13.15 6.18 -38.45
N ASP A 361 -14.15 6.83 -37.84
CA ASP A 361 -14.08 7.44 -36.52
C ASP A 361 -14.70 6.57 -35.40
N LYS A 362 -14.99 5.28 -35.65
CA LYS A 362 -15.67 4.41 -34.69
C LYS A 362 -15.01 4.40 -33.30
N ARG A 363 -13.68 4.38 -33.23
CA ARG A 363 -12.94 4.39 -31.94
C ARG A 363 -13.29 5.63 -31.12
N ALA A 364 -13.39 6.80 -31.75
CA ALA A 364 -13.76 8.05 -31.10
C ALA A 364 -15.25 8.09 -30.69
N LEU A 365 -16.15 7.58 -31.53
CA LEU A 365 -17.58 7.51 -31.23
C LEU A 365 -17.87 6.59 -30.04
N TRP A 366 -17.18 5.45 -29.95
CA TRP A 366 -17.33 4.53 -28.82
C TRP A 366 -16.78 5.07 -27.51
N VAL A 367 -15.66 5.80 -27.54
CA VAL A 367 -15.17 6.51 -26.35
C VAL A 367 -16.20 7.56 -25.89
N LYS A 368 -16.79 8.34 -26.81
CA LYS A 368 -17.88 9.28 -26.49
C LYS A 368 -19.10 8.59 -25.91
N LYS A 369 -19.51 7.45 -26.48
CA LYS A 369 -20.60 6.62 -25.95
C LYS A 369 -20.33 6.23 -24.50
N LEU A 370 -19.15 5.72 -24.19
CA LEU A 370 -18.78 5.28 -22.84
C LEU A 370 -18.68 6.43 -21.84
N LEU A 371 -18.06 7.55 -22.23
CA LEU A 371 -17.99 8.76 -21.38
C LEU A 371 -19.37 9.38 -21.13
N GLY A 372 -20.34 9.15 -22.02
CA GLY A 372 -21.74 9.54 -21.84
C GLY A 372 -22.57 8.60 -20.95
N LEU A 373 -22.02 7.45 -20.53
CA LEU A 373 -22.65 6.58 -19.52
C LEU A 373 -22.37 7.13 -18.12
N ASP A 374 -22.96 8.28 -17.80
CA ASP A 374 -22.61 9.09 -16.63
C ASP A 374 -22.64 8.31 -15.30
N ASN A 375 -23.59 7.39 -15.15
CA ASN A 375 -23.69 6.56 -13.95
C ASN A 375 -22.54 5.55 -13.87
N ASP A 376 -22.26 4.79 -14.93
CA ASP A 376 -21.19 3.79 -14.92
C ASP A 376 -19.80 4.42 -14.84
N TYR A 377 -19.62 5.56 -15.52
CA TYR A 377 -18.44 6.41 -15.38
C TYR A 377 -18.25 6.84 -13.92
N ALA A 378 -19.27 7.44 -13.31
CA ALA A 378 -19.17 7.91 -11.93
C ALA A 378 -18.90 6.76 -10.95
N LEU A 379 -19.57 5.60 -11.11
CA LEU A 379 -19.35 4.43 -10.26
C LEU A 379 -17.94 3.86 -10.39
N HIS A 380 -17.33 3.91 -11.58
CA HIS A 380 -15.95 3.48 -11.78
C HIS A 380 -14.95 4.43 -11.14
N TRP A 381 -15.04 5.72 -11.48
CA TRP A 381 -14.09 6.73 -11.02
C TRP A 381 -14.24 7.08 -9.53
N LEU A 382 -15.35 6.69 -8.90
CA LEU A 382 -15.56 6.81 -7.46
C LEU A 382 -14.43 6.15 -6.67
N SER A 383 -13.95 4.97 -7.08
CA SER A 383 -12.86 4.28 -6.37
C SER A 383 -11.52 5.01 -6.48
N PHE A 384 -11.18 5.53 -7.66
CA PHE A 384 -9.97 6.32 -7.88
C PHE A 384 -9.94 7.54 -6.94
N TRP A 385 -11.05 8.29 -6.87
CA TRP A 385 -11.14 9.47 -6.03
C TRP A 385 -11.26 9.14 -4.55
N ASN A 386 -11.98 8.08 -4.18
CA ASN A 386 -12.08 7.67 -2.79
C ASN A 386 -10.72 7.33 -2.17
N ASP A 387 -9.84 6.68 -2.95
CA ASP A 387 -8.50 6.33 -2.51
C ASP A 387 -7.63 7.59 -2.30
N ALA A 388 -7.67 8.52 -3.25
CA ALA A 388 -6.94 9.77 -3.17
C ALA A 388 -7.45 10.67 -2.02
N LEU A 389 -8.77 10.75 -1.84
CA LEU A 389 -9.41 11.64 -0.88
C LEU A 389 -9.62 11.04 0.51
N ARG A 390 -9.11 9.83 0.77
CA ARG A 390 -9.35 9.10 2.03
C ARG A 390 -10.86 9.03 2.33
N ASN A 391 -11.70 8.82 1.33
CA ASN A 391 -13.15 8.71 1.51
C ASN A 391 -13.56 7.24 1.62
N ASP A 392 -14.14 6.85 2.76
CA ASP A 392 -14.60 5.49 3.00
C ASP A 392 -15.99 5.44 3.63
N TYR A 393 -16.70 4.35 3.40
CA TYR A 393 -18.07 4.13 3.89
C TYR A 393 -18.14 3.73 5.37
N SER A 394 -17.05 3.20 5.91
CA SER A 394 -17.02 2.70 7.29
C SER A 394 -17.19 3.80 8.35
N GLY A 395 -16.95 5.08 8.01
CA GLY A 395 -17.27 6.24 8.86
C GLY A 395 -16.51 6.27 10.20
N THR A 396 -15.64 7.28 10.35
CA THR A 396 -14.90 7.66 11.59
C THR A 396 -13.93 6.60 12.13
N GLY A 397 -12.64 6.94 12.14
CA GLY A 397 -11.58 6.13 12.74
C GLY A 397 -11.91 5.81 14.19
N TYR A 398 -12.50 4.62 14.39
CA TYR A 398 -12.87 3.84 15.58
C TYR A 398 -13.39 4.53 16.86
N ILE A 399 -13.28 5.85 17.08
CA ILE A 399 -13.39 6.43 18.43
C ILE A 399 -13.97 7.88 18.50
N THR A 400 -13.82 8.75 17.49
CA THR A 400 -14.06 10.21 17.68
C THR A 400 -15.20 10.85 16.91
N GLY A 401 -15.91 10.14 16.03
CA GLY A 401 -17.00 10.74 15.25
C GLY A 401 -16.53 11.76 14.18
N GLY A 402 -15.22 11.87 13.95
CA GLY A 402 -14.61 13.01 13.23
C GLY A 402 -14.39 12.86 11.71
N ARG A 403 -14.70 11.72 11.10
CA ARG A 403 -14.58 11.52 9.63
C ARG A 403 -15.96 11.46 8.99
N PHE A 404 -16.25 12.41 8.12
CA PHE A 404 -17.47 12.46 7.31
C PHE A 404 -17.16 11.88 5.93
N ASN A 405 -17.98 10.95 5.44
CA ASN A 405 -17.84 10.53 4.05
C ASN A 405 -18.45 11.59 3.12
N ILE A 406 -17.81 11.82 1.98
CA ILE A 406 -18.22 12.80 0.96
C ILE A 406 -18.78 12.10 -0.29
N THR A 407 -19.22 10.85 -0.15
CA THR A 407 -19.49 9.99 -1.31
C THR A 407 -20.62 10.53 -2.16
N ASP A 408 -21.67 11.07 -1.56
CA ASP A 408 -22.79 11.63 -2.32
C ASP A 408 -22.37 12.85 -3.16
N TRP A 409 -21.64 13.77 -2.53
CA TRP A 409 -21.05 14.92 -3.22
C TRP A 409 -20.09 14.47 -4.34
N LEU A 410 -19.24 13.48 -4.07
CA LEU A 410 -18.25 12.97 -5.01
C LEU A 410 -18.92 12.30 -6.21
N PHE A 411 -19.88 11.40 -5.97
CA PHE A 411 -20.64 10.73 -7.02
C PHE A 411 -21.35 11.75 -7.92
N LYS A 412 -22.05 12.72 -7.33
CA LYS A 412 -22.73 13.80 -8.09
C LYS A 412 -21.74 14.62 -8.90
N SER A 413 -20.60 14.99 -8.31
CA SER A 413 -19.56 15.77 -9.00
C SER A 413 -18.96 15.03 -10.20
N LEU A 414 -18.75 13.71 -10.09
CA LEU A 414 -18.28 12.88 -11.20
C LEU A 414 -19.34 12.69 -12.28
N LYS A 415 -20.59 12.42 -11.86
CA LYS A 415 -21.72 12.22 -12.76
C LYS A 415 -21.98 13.45 -13.63
N THR A 416 -21.95 14.64 -13.04
CA THR A 416 -22.16 15.91 -13.77
C THR A 416 -20.90 16.47 -14.43
N ASN A 417 -19.77 15.74 -14.36
CA ASN A 417 -18.48 16.16 -14.87
C ASN A 417 -18.08 17.56 -14.38
N LYS A 418 -18.17 17.77 -13.07
CA LYS A 418 -17.80 19.05 -12.44
C LYS A 418 -16.39 19.47 -12.88
N PRO A 419 -16.21 20.71 -13.36
CA PRO A 419 -14.88 21.24 -13.68
C PRO A 419 -13.90 21.04 -12.53
N TYR A 420 -12.70 20.54 -12.85
CA TYR A 420 -11.76 20.10 -11.81
C TYR A 420 -11.29 21.23 -10.88
N ASP A 421 -11.20 22.45 -11.38
CA ASP A 421 -10.95 23.65 -10.58
C ASP A 421 -12.05 23.85 -9.51
N GLN A 422 -13.33 23.72 -9.87
CA GLN A 422 -14.43 23.81 -8.93
C GLN A 422 -14.46 22.62 -7.96
N PHE A 423 -14.16 21.42 -8.45
CA PHE A 423 -14.01 20.23 -7.62
C PHE A 423 -12.97 20.42 -6.52
N VAL A 424 -11.80 20.97 -6.86
CA VAL A 424 -10.70 21.26 -5.92
C VAL A 424 -11.09 22.39 -4.97
N LYS A 425 -11.72 23.45 -5.48
CA LYS A 425 -12.16 24.60 -4.68
C LYS A 425 -13.11 24.17 -3.57
N GLU A 426 -14.10 23.35 -3.91
CA GLU A 426 -15.08 22.81 -2.96
C GLU A 426 -14.49 21.78 -1.99
N LEU A 427 -13.36 21.14 -2.29
CA LEU A 427 -12.70 20.26 -1.31
C LEU A 427 -11.85 21.05 -0.32
N ILE A 428 -11.21 22.14 -0.75
CA ILE A 428 -10.32 22.95 0.09
C ILE A 428 -11.08 23.97 0.93
N SER A 429 -12.11 24.59 0.35
CA SER A 429 -13.02 25.52 1.03
C SER A 429 -14.43 24.96 1.00
N PRO A 430 -14.72 23.95 1.84
CA PRO A 430 -15.88 23.08 1.65
C PRO A 430 -17.20 23.65 2.13
N SER A 431 -18.25 23.09 1.55
CA SER A 431 -19.61 23.07 2.08
C SER A 431 -19.80 21.91 3.07
N GLU A 432 -20.99 21.77 3.64
CA GLU A 432 -21.27 20.66 4.56
C GLU A 432 -21.14 19.27 3.89
N GLU A 433 -21.41 19.18 2.59
CA GLU A 433 -21.37 17.93 1.83
C GLU A 433 -19.96 17.48 1.41
N SER A 434 -18.98 18.39 1.43
CA SER A 434 -17.60 18.18 0.93
C SER A 434 -16.52 18.27 2.02
N LYS A 435 -16.91 18.65 3.25
CA LYS A 435 -15.96 18.93 4.35
C LYS A 435 -15.10 17.76 4.80
N GLY A 436 -15.54 16.53 4.55
CA GLY A 436 -14.87 15.31 5.02
C GLY A 436 -13.45 15.09 4.51
N PHE A 437 -13.03 15.76 3.43
CA PHE A 437 -11.66 15.65 2.93
C PHE A 437 -10.63 16.43 3.77
N ILE A 438 -10.97 17.67 4.17
CA ILE A 438 -10.08 18.52 4.96
C ILE A 438 -10.31 18.42 6.47
N GLU A 439 -11.49 17.98 6.89
CA GLU A 439 -11.78 17.68 8.30
C GLU A 439 -11.05 16.38 8.67
N GLY A 440 -9.78 16.54 9.04
CA GLY A 440 -8.90 15.44 9.41
C GLY A 440 -9.39 14.66 10.65
N ILE A 441 -8.79 13.51 10.89
CA ILE A 441 -9.14 12.67 12.05
C ILE A 441 -8.54 13.26 13.32
N LYS A 442 -9.39 13.59 14.29
CA LYS A 442 -8.97 13.87 15.68
C LYS A 442 -8.74 12.54 16.39
N TRP A 443 -7.50 12.27 16.79
CA TRP A 443 -7.11 11.06 17.51
C TRP A 443 -7.21 11.25 19.04
N ARG A 444 -7.59 10.21 19.81
CA ARG A 444 -7.53 10.24 21.29
C ARG A 444 -6.14 9.78 21.75
N GLY A 445 -5.48 10.53 22.62
CA GLY A 445 -4.21 10.15 23.25
C GLY A 445 -2.99 10.97 22.78
N VAL A 446 -1.78 10.47 23.09
CA VAL A 446 -0.51 11.12 22.73
C VAL A 446 -0.21 10.86 21.25
N VAL A 447 -0.65 11.78 20.42
CA VAL A 447 -0.45 11.74 18.96
C VAL A 447 0.68 12.71 18.62
N ASN A 448 1.57 12.28 17.73
CA ASN A 448 2.74 13.08 17.42
C ASN A 448 2.36 14.36 16.65
N ALA A 449 3.21 15.39 16.67
CA ALA A 449 2.88 16.67 16.04
C ALA A 449 2.57 16.55 14.52
N SER A 450 3.17 15.57 13.84
CA SER A 450 2.91 15.30 12.42
C SER A 450 1.52 14.75 12.10
N GLN A 451 0.81 14.25 13.11
CA GLN A 451 -0.52 13.64 12.98
C GLN A 451 -1.63 14.57 13.50
N ARG A 452 -1.35 15.84 13.80
CA ARG A 452 -2.38 16.85 14.06
C ARG A 452 -3.29 17.04 12.85
N THR A 453 -4.54 17.44 13.09
CA THR A 453 -5.56 17.59 12.04
C THR A 453 -5.15 18.55 10.92
N GLU A 454 -4.53 19.66 11.29
CA GLU A 454 -4.07 20.75 10.42
C GLU A 454 -2.88 20.30 9.57
N MET A 455 -1.95 19.55 10.18
CA MET A 455 -0.81 18.97 9.48
C MET A 455 -1.25 17.86 8.53
N GLN A 456 -2.20 17.01 8.93
CA GLN A 456 -2.82 16.04 8.04
C GLN A 456 -3.51 16.71 6.84
N ALA A 457 -4.24 17.81 7.05
CA ALA A 457 -4.88 18.55 5.96
C ALA A 457 -3.83 19.10 4.97
N ALA A 458 -2.76 19.71 5.47
CA ALA A 458 -1.63 20.16 4.65
C ALA A 458 -0.97 19.00 3.87
N GLN A 459 -0.72 17.86 4.52
CA GLN A 459 -0.18 16.66 3.87
C GLN A 459 -1.12 16.12 2.79
N ASN A 460 -2.43 16.03 3.05
CA ASN A 460 -3.39 15.53 2.07
C ASN A 460 -3.50 16.47 0.87
N VAL A 461 -3.62 17.79 1.09
CA VAL A 461 -3.71 18.78 -0.01
C VAL A 461 -2.44 18.76 -0.87
N SER A 462 -1.26 18.77 -0.25
CA SER A 462 0.00 18.71 -0.98
C SER A 462 0.18 17.40 -1.77
N GLN A 463 -0.15 16.26 -1.17
CA GLN A 463 -0.02 14.97 -1.82
C GLN A 463 -1.04 14.82 -2.95
N VAL A 464 -2.32 15.11 -2.70
CA VAL A 464 -3.40 14.86 -3.68
C VAL A 464 -3.35 15.83 -4.85
N PHE A 465 -3.15 17.12 -4.59
CA PHE A 465 -3.31 18.16 -5.61
C PHE A 465 -2.01 18.69 -6.17
N LEU A 466 -0.92 18.67 -5.40
CA LEU A 466 0.35 19.29 -5.81
C LEU A 466 1.42 18.27 -6.19
N GLY A 467 1.14 16.97 -6.01
CA GLY A 467 2.09 15.89 -6.29
C GLY A 467 3.35 16.02 -5.46
N LEU A 468 3.19 16.37 -4.17
CA LEU A 468 4.25 16.57 -3.19
C LEU A 468 3.98 15.80 -1.91
N ASN A 469 5.02 15.23 -1.30
CA ASN A 469 4.90 14.56 -0.01
C ASN A 469 5.46 15.42 1.14
N LEU A 470 4.57 15.98 1.97
CA LEU A 470 4.93 16.74 3.17
C LEU A 470 5.16 15.88 4.43
N LYS A 471 4.97 14.55 4.37
CA LYS A 471 5.07 13.69 5.57
C LYS A 471 6.46 13.77 6.21
N CYS A 472 7.54 13.69 5.43
CA CYS A 472 8.90 13.86 5.97
C CYS A 472 9.09 15.26 6.57
N ALA A 473 8.68 16.29 5.80
CA ALA A 473 8.78 17.70 6.17
C ALA A 473 8.01 18.05 7.46
N SER A 474 7.02 17.25 7.86
CA SER A 474 6.21 17.52 9.06
C SER A 474 6.90 17.25 10.40
N CYS A 475 8.00 16.50 10.39
CA CYS A 475 8.80 16.20 11.60
C CYS A 475 10.21 16.81 11.54
N HIS A 476 10.81 16.87 10.36
CA HIS A 476 12.16 17.40 10.11
C HIS A 476 12.24 17.91 8.66
N ASN A 477 13.31 18.60 8.27
CA ASN A 477 13.50 18.96 6.84
C ASN A 477 13.55 17.69 5.98
N SER A 478 12.89 17.71 4.82
CA SER A 478 12.82 16.54 3.95
C SER A 478 14.21 16.02 3.54
N PHE A 479 14.34 14.70 3.43
CA PHE A 479 15.57 14.05 2.96
C PHE A 479 15.55 13.79 1.44
N ILE A 480 14.41 14.01 0.80
CA ILE A 480 14.13 13.64 -0.59
C ILE A 480 13.57 14.83 -1.41
N SER A 481 13.49 16.02 -0.80
CA SER A 481 13.05 17.26 -1.45
C SER A 481 13.58 18.47 -0.68
N ASP A 482 13.48 19.67 -1.28
CA ASP A 482 13.91 20.93 -0.65
C ASP A 482 12.90 21.48 0.40
N LEU A 483 11.81 20.74 0.69
CA LEU A 483 10.77 21.16 1.63
C LEU A 483 11.28 21.11 3.07
N LYS A 484 11.15 22.23 3.77
CA LYS A 484 11.59 22.39 5.16
C LYS A 484 10.45 22.17 6.15
N LEU A 485 10.84 21.93 7.41
CA LEU A 485 9.92 21.87 8.54
C LEU A 485 9.06 23.14 8.61
N ASP A 486 9.69 24.30 8.46
CA ASP A 486 9.01 25.60 8.46
C ASP A 486 8.01 25.73 7.29
N ASP A 487 8.27 25.12 6.12
CA ASP A 487 7.32 25.14 4.99
C ASP A 487 6.07 24.30 5.32
N ALA A 488 6.25 23.12 5.91
CA ALA A 488 5.15 22.25 6.30
C ALA A 488 4.25 22.90 7.38
N TYR A 489 4.84 23.51 8.41
CA TYR A 489 4.08 24.20 9.45
C TYR A 489 3.39 25.47 8.94
N ALA A 490 4.07 26.24 8.08
CA ALA A 490 3.48 27.44 7.49
C ALA A 490 2.30 27.08 6.56
N PHE A 491 2.36 25.98 5.83
CA PHE A 491 1.23 25.49 5.05
C PHE A 491 0.11 24.91 5.94
N ALA A 492 0.46 24.19 7.01
CA ALA A 492 -0.51 23.69 8.00
C ALA A 492 -1.26 24.82 8.73
N ASN A 493 -0.63 25.96 8.97
CA ASN A 493 -1.24 27.12 9.61
C ASN A 493 -2.39 27.75 8.79
N ILE A 494 -2.55 27.39 7.51
CA ILE A 494 -3.73 27.75 6.72
C ILE A 494 -4.99 27.07 7.29
N PHE A 495 -4.85 25.87 7.86
CA PHE A 495 -5.94 25.05 8.40
C PHE A 495 -6.12 25.20 9.92
N ALA A 496 -5.26 25.99 10.59
CA ALA A 496 -5.23 26.12 12.04
C ALA A 496 -5.92 27.38 12.56
N ASP A 497 -6.73 27.25 13.62
CA ASP A 497 -7.37 28.39 14.29
C ASP A 497 -6.35 29.24 15.05
N THR A 498 -5.24 28.64 15.48
CA THR A 498 -4.13 29.31 16.15
C THR A 498 -2.81 28.92 15.47
N THR A 499 -1.83 29.82 15.52
CA THR A 499 -0.50 29.55 14.94
C THR A 499 0.15 28.39 15.68
N LEU A 500 0.48 27.33 14.94
CA LEU A 500 1.10 26.14 15.47
C LEU A 500 2.56 26.43 15.87
N GLU A 501 2.94 25.94 17.04
CA GLU A 501 4.35 25.82 17.42
C GLU A 501 5.01 24.74 16.57
N ILE A 502 6.19 25.04 16.02
CA ILE A 502 6.98 24.05 15.29
C ILE A 502 7.51 23.01 16.28
N ASN A 503 7.16 21.75 16.03
CA ASN A 503 7.74 20.61 16.72
C ASN A 503 8.66 19.83 15.78
N ARG A 504 9.84 19.46 16.28
CA ARG A 504 10.71 18.47 15.63
C ARG A 504 10.33 17.10 16.15
N CYS A 505 9.57 16.35 15.35
CA CYS A 505 8.79 15.21 15.82
C CYS A 505 7.88 15.64 16.99
N ASP A 506 8.15 15.16 18.21
CA ASP A 506 7.38 15.48 19.42
C ASP A 506 8.02 16.53 20.31
N LYS A 507 9.16 17.09 19.90
CA LYS A 507 9.89 18.09 20.68
C LYS A 507 9.50 19.50 20.24
N PRO A 508 8.83 20.30 21.09
CA PRO A 508 8.54 21.70 20.80
C PRO A 508 9.85 22.49 20.64
N THR A 509 9.85 23.48 19.76
CA THR A 509 11.05 24.28 19.44
C THR A 509 10.98 25.72 19.92
N GLY A 510 9.83 26.18 20.43
CA GLY A 510 9.56 27.58 20.76
C GLY A 510 9.39 28.49 19.56
N LYS A 511 9.45 27.95 18.33
CA LYS A 511 9.35 28.73 17.09
C LYS A 511 7.96 28.65 16.49
N TYR A 512 7.53 29.76 15.90
CA TYR A 512 6.26 29.90 15.21
C TYR A 512 6.51 30.47 13.82
N VAL A 513 5.67 30.09 12.86
CA VAL A 513 5.74 30.59 11.48
C VAL A 513 4.35 30.99 11.02
N ASP A 514 4.28 32.05 10.24
CA ASP A 514 3.05 32.55 9.66
C ASP A 514 2.49 31.62 8.57
N ALA A 515 1.18 31.67 8.34
CA ALA A 515 0.53 30.89 7.28
C ALA A 515 1.00 31.34 5.89
N ARG A 516 1.38 30.41 5.01
CA ARG A 516 1.75 30.78 3.63
C ARG A 516 1.60 29.62 2.65
N MET A 517 1.45 30.00 1.38
CA MET A 517 1.57 29.08 0.25
C MET A 517 2.97 28.44 0.20
N LEU A 518 3.05 27.20 -0.28
CA LEU A 518 4.33 26.53 -0.55
C LEU A 518 5.16 27.31 -1.59
N TRP A 519 4.50 27.88 -2.59
CA TRP A 519 5.07 28.82 -3.56
C TRP A 519 4.45 30.20 -3.38
N LYS A 520 5.29 31.21 -3.11
CA LYS A 520 4.84 32.58 -2.87
C LYS A 520 4.26 33.22 -4.12
N GLU A 521 4.70 32.76 -5.27
CA GLU A 521 4.27 33.18 -6.61
C GLU A 521 2.79 32.88 -6.87
N LEU A 522 2.21 31.87 -6.21
CA LEU A 522 0.79 31.53 -6.34
C LEU A 522 -0.14 32.50 -5.60
N GLY A 523 0.39 33.26 -4.65
CA GLY A 523 -0.36 34.24 -3.88
C GLY A 523 -0.01 34.27 -2.40
N THR A 524 -0.63 35.21 -1.70
CA THR A 524 -0.48 35.41 -0.26
C THR A 524 -1.64 34.79 0.51
N ILE A 525 -1.41 34.50 1.80
CA ILE A 525 -2.44 34.12 2.77
C ILE A 525 -2.42 35.17 3.88
N ASP A 526 -3.58 35.67 4.28
CA ASP A 526 -3.70 36.56 5.43
C ASP A 526 -3.61 35.75 6.74
N ASN A 527 -2.50 35.94 7.45
CA ASN A 527 -2.20 35.24 8.70
C ASN A 527 -3.20 35.52 9.82
N LYS A 528 -3.86 36.70 9.78
CA LYS A 528 -4.80 37.14 10.81
C LYS A 528 -6.24 36.74 10.48
N ALA A 529 -6.49 36.23 9.28
CA ALA A 529 -7.83 35.84 8.86
C ALA A 529 -8.29 34.54 9.56
N PRO A 530 -9.60 34.37 9.80
CA PRO A 530 -10.15 33.10 10.27
C PRO A 530 -9.84 31.95 9.32
N VAL A 531 -9.78 30.71 9.82
CA VAL A 531 -9.47 29.50 9.03
C VAL A 531 -10.35 29.37 7.78
N LYS A 532 -11.63 29.72 7.88
CA LYS A 532 -12.55 29.69 6.73
C LYS A 532 -12.05 30.59 5.58
N GLU A 533 -11.59 31.79 5.90
CA GLU A 533 -11.07 32.72 4.90
C GLU A 533 -9.69 32.30 4.39
N LYS A 534 -8.79 31.82 5.26
CA LYS A 534 -7.49 31.26 4.85
C LYS A 534 -7.64 30.09 3.87
N ARG A 535 -8.58 29.18 4.13
CA ARG A 535 -8.91 28.06 3.21
C ARG A 535 -9.48 28.55 1.89
N LYS A 536 -10.33 29.57 1.90
CA LYS A 536 -10.85 30.20 0.68
C LYS A 536 -9.72 30.82 -0.15
N GLN A 537 -8.82 31.57 0.47
CA GLN A 537 -7.65 32.14 -0.20
C GLN A 537 -6.73 31.04 -0.78
N LEU A 538 -6.50 29.95 -0.04
CA LEU A 538 -5.76 28.79 -0.56
C LEU A 538 -6.46 28.19 -1.78
N ALA A 539 -7.77 27.96 -1.71
CA ALA A 539 -8.55 27.40 -2.81
C ALA A 539 -8.48 28.28 -4.06
N GLU A 540 -8.63 29.61 -3.90
CA GLU A 540 -8.53 30.59 -4.99
C GLU A 540 -7.11 30.69 -5.57
N ASN A 541 -6.08 30.53 -4.75
CA ASN A 541 -4.69 30.54 -5.21
C ASN A 541 -4.30 29.27 -5.98
N LEU A 542 -4.82 28.10 -5.61
CA LEU A 542 -4.47 26.83 -6.24
C LEU A 542 -5.16 26.60 -7.60
N ILE A 543 -6.34 27.18 -7.82
CA ILE A 543 -7.08 27.01 -9.09
C ILE A 543 -6.69 28.02 -10.17
N LYS A 544 -5.64 28.79 -9.93
CA LYS A 544 -5.11 29.75 -10.89
C LYS A 544 -4.48 29.00 -12.08
N PRO A 545 -4.69 29.43 -13.33
CA PRO A 545 -4.05 28.82 -14.50
C PRO A 545 -2.53 28.73 -14.40
N GLU A 546 -1.90 29.66 -13.68
CA GLU A 546 -0.47 29.71 -13.44
C GLU A 546 0.02 28.59 -12.48
N ASP A 547 -0.88 27.97 -11.71
CA ASP A 547 -0.57 26.80 -10.88
C ASP A 547 -0.46 25.53 -11.73
N GLY A 548 0.68 25.38 -12.37
CA GLY A 548 0.99 24.15 -13.10
C GLY A 548 1.32 22.97 -12.19
N ARG A 549 1.28 23.07 -10.85
CA ARG A 549 1.33 21.88 -9.99
C ARG A 549 -0.03 21.20 -9.98
N LEU A 550 -1.11 21.96 -9.77
CA LEU A 550 -2.46 21.40 -9.75
C LEU A 550 -2.77 20.63 -11.05
N TYR A 551 -2.62 21.30 -12.18
CA TYR A 551 -3.05 20.76 -13.46
C TYR A 551 -2.14 19.65 -14.00
N ARG A 552 -0.81 19.77 -13.85
CA ARG A 552 0.11 18.68 -14.23
C ARG A 552 -0.09 17.45 -13.36
N THR A 553 -0.38 17.62 -12.07
CA THR A 553 -0.57 16.48 -11.16
C THR A 553 -1.79 15.66 -11.59
N ILE A 554 -2.94 16.30 -11.84
CA ILE A 554 -4.12 15.56 -12.27
C ILE A 554 -3.94 14.94 -13.66
N VAL A 555 -3.34 15.66 -14.62
CA VAL A 555 -3.01 15.11 -15.94
C VAL A 555 -2.11 13.89 -15.81
N ASN A 556 -1.07 13.96 -14.98
CA ASN A 556 -0.15 12.85 -14.76
C ASN A 556 -0.84 11.64 -14.11
N ARG A 557 -1.80 11.87 -13.21
CA ARG A 557 -2.54 10.79 -12.53
C ARG A 557 -3.57 10.13 -13.43
N ILE A 558 -4.32 10.90 -14.21
CA ILE A 558 -5.23 10.35 -15.22
C ILE A 558 -4.42 9.59 -16.28
N TRP A 559 -3.29 10.14 -16.72
CA TRP A 559 -2.36 9.42 -17.58
C TRP A 559 -1.89 8.12 -16.94
N SER A 560 -1.45 8.13 -15.68
CA SER A 560 -1.01 6.93 -14.97
C SER A 560 -2.11 5.88 -14.84
N GLN A 561 -3.34 6.30 -14.53
CA GLN A 561 -4.49 5.41 -14.41
C GLN A 561 -4.79 4.69 -15.73
N LEU A 562 -4.67 5.40 -16.86
CA LEU A 562 -4.93 4.85 -18.20
C LEU A 562 -3.74 4.06 -18.75
N MET A 563 -2.52 4.58 -18.61
CA MET A 563 -1.30 4.05 -19.23
C MET A 563 -0.47 3.14 -18.33
N GLY A 564 -0.84 2.98 -17.05
CA GLY A 564 -0.16 2.12 -16.07
C GLY A 564 1.13 2.70 -15.48
N ARG A 565 1.54 3.88 -15.93
CA ARG A 565 2.67 4.67 -15.40
C ARG A 565 2.45 6.14 -15.74
N GLY A 566 2.76 7.04 -14.83
CA GLY A 566 2.72 8.47 -15.08
C GLY A 566 3.69 8.93 -16.19
N LEU A 567 3.48 10.15 -16.69
CA LEU A 567 4.52 10.93 -17.37
C LEU A 567 5.70 11.15 -16.43
N VAL A 568 5.41 11.55 -15.19
CA VAL A 568 6.31 11.59 -14.03
C VAL A 568 6.00 10.42 -13.11
N GLU A 569 7.03 9.71 -12.65
CA GLU A 569 6.91 8.60 -11.69
C GLU A 569 8.00 8.76 -10.59
N PRO A 570 7.68 8.57 -9.29
CA PRO A 570 6.36 8.36 -8.72
C PRO A 570 5.38 9.53 -8.93
N VAL A 571 4.07 9.24 -9.02
CA VAL A 571 3.02 10.27 -9.25
C VAL A 571 2.90 11.33 -8.14
N ASP A 572 3.50 11.09 -6.96
CA ASP A 572 3.54 11.99 -5.80
C ASP A 572 4.87 12.76 -5.68
N VAL A 573 5.72 12.69 -6.72
CA VAL A 573 7.02 13.37 -6.77
C VAL A 573 7.12 14.11 -8.11
N MET A 574 6.24 15.10 -8.30
CA MET A 574 6.14 15.86 -9.56
C MET A 574 7.37 16.71 -9.91
N ASP A 575 8.33 16.78 -8.99
CA ASP A 575 9.66 17.34 -9.20
C ASP A 575 10.60 16.45 -10.00
N ASN A 576 10.28 15.17 -10.16
CA ASN A 576 11.00 14.28 -11.07
C ASN A 576 10.82 14.70 -12.54
N GLU A 577 11.77 14.31 -13.38
CA GLU A 577 11.68 14.57 -14.81
C GLU A 577 10.60 13.68 -15.45
N PRO A 578 9.66 14.25 -16.22
CA PRO A 578 8.77 13.46 -17.04
C PRO A 578 9.54 12.86 -18.22
N TRP A 579 9.11 11.70 -18.73
CA TRP A 579 9.69 11.17 -19.97
C TRP A 579 9.42 12.08 -21.18
N SER A 580 8.36 12.89 -21.14
CA SER A 580 8.10 14.00 -22.07
C SER A 580 7.54 15.22 -21.35
N GLN A 581 8.39 16.24 -21.19
CA GLN A 581 7.99 17.50 -20.55
C GLN A 581 7.04 18.32 -21.42
N ASP A 582 7.25 18.37 -22.74
CA ASP A 582 6.40 19.15 -23.63
C ASP A 582 4.98 18.55 -23.71
N LEU A 583 4.84 17.22 -23.71
CA LEU A 583 3.53 16.56 -23.63
C LEU A 583 2.81 16.91 -22.32
N LEU A 584 3.49 16.77 -21.17
CA LEU A 584 2.90 17.07 -19.86
C LEU A 584 2.43 18.53 -19.76
N ASP A 585 3.29 19.46 -20.18
CA ASP A 585 2.98 20.89 -20.13
C ASP A 585 1.83 21.25 -21.07
N TRP A 586 1.87 20.75 -22.31
CA TRP A 586 0.82 20.98 -23.29
C TRP A 586 -0.52 20.41 -22.83
N MET A 587 -0.54 19.17 -22.30
CA MET A 587 -1.77 18.56 -21.80
C MET A 587 -2.35 19.33 -20.61
N ALA A 588 -1.50 19.80 -19.68
CA ALA A 588 -1.95 20.63 -18.56
C ALA A 588 -2.52 21.97 -19.04
N PHE A 589 -1.83 22.65 -19.95
CA PHE A 589 -2.33 23.89 -20.56
C PHE A 589 -3.66 23.67 -21.30
N ASN A 590 -3.73 22.65 -22.15
CA ASN A 590 -4.92 22.30 -22.91
C ASN A 590 -6.09 21.90 -21.99
N PHE A 591 -5.81 21.23 -20.88
CA PHE A 591 -6.83 20.87 -19.89
C PHE A 591 -7.46 22.11 -19.25
N VAL A 592 -6.65 23.10 -18.87
CA VAL A 592 -7.16 24.40 -18.36
C VAL A 592 -7.96 25.13 -19.44
N ALA A 593 -7.45 25.19 -20.67
CA ALA A 593 -8.12 25.84 -21.80
C ALA A 593 -9.49 25.19 -22.12
N ASN A 594 -9.61 23.88 -21.91
CA ASN A 594 -10.86 23.12 -22.03
C ASN A 594 -11.65 23.06 -20.71
N LYS A 595 -11.58 24.12 -19.90
CA LYS A 595 -12.39 24.32 -18.69
C LYS A 595 -12.22 23.20 -17.65
N ALA A 596 -11.02 22.62 -17.57
CA ALA A 596 -10.65 21.58 -16.62
C ALA A 596 -11.61 20.36 -16.65
N ASP A 597 -12.05 19.98 -17.86
CA ASP A 597 -12.96 18.86 -18.13
C ASP A 597 -12.22 17.50 -18.12
N LEU A 598 -12.49 16.68 -17.11
CA LEU A 598 -11.84 15.38 -16.93
C LEU A 598 -12.25 14.36 -18.00
N LYS A 599 -13.49 14.39 -18.49
CA LYS A 599 -13.94 13.49 -19.55
C LYS A 599 -13.29 13.83 -20.88
N GLU A 600 -13.10 15.12 -21.19
CA GLU A 600 -12.37 15.55 -22.39
C GLU A 600 -10.89 15.13 -22.32
N LEU A 601 -10.26 15.23 -21.15
CA LEU A 601 -8.90 14.73 -20.94
C LEU A 601 -8.81 13.21 -21.20
N ILE A 602 -9.74 12.42 -20.66
CA ILE A 602 -9.82 10.97 -20.89
C ILE A 602 -10.08 10.68 -22.38
N TYR A 603 -10.98 11.42 -23.03
CA TYR A 603 -11.29 11.30 -24.45
C TYR A 603 -10.04 11.52 -25.31
N GLN A 604 -9.31 12.60 -25.06
CA GLN A 604 -8.09 12.95 -25.78
C GLN A 604 -7.02 11.86 -25.68
N ILE A 605 -6.82 11.29 -24.48
CA ILE A 605 -5.85 10.20 -24.27
C ILE A 605 -6.32 8.93 -24.98
N THR A 606 -7.55 8.47 -24.70
CA THR A 606 -8.04 7.15 -25.14
C THR A 606 -8.25 7.06 -26.65
N THR A 607 -8.45 8.18 -27.34
CA THR A 607 -8.54 8.22 -28.81
C THR A 607 -7.19 8.35 -29.53
N SER A 608 -6.08 8.49 -28.80
CA SER A 608 -4.74 8.61 -29.38
C SER A 608 -4.20 7.26 -29.86
N ASN A 609 -3.39 7.26 -30.91
CA ASN A 609 -2.62 6.09 -31.35
C ASN A 609 -1.61 5.66 -30.26
N THR A 610 -1.13 6.60 -29.46
CA THR A 610 -0.26 6.40 -28.29
C THR A 610 -0.92 5.49 -27.25
N TYR A 611 -2.19 5.75 -26.93
CA TYR A 611 -2.97 4.87 -26.06
C TYR A 611 -3.28 3.53 -26.72
N GLN A 612 -3.30 3.45 -28.04
CA GLN A 612 -3.56 2.22 -28.81
C GLN A 612 -2.30 1.39 -29.09
N LEU A 613 -1.15 1.75 -28.51
CA LEU A 613 0.07 0.96 -28.60
C LEU A 613 -0.08 -0.37 -27.82
N PRO A 614 0.66 -1.42 -28.22
CA PRO A 614 0.76 -2.66 -27.43
C PRO A 614 1.32 -2.39 -26.03
N SER A 615 0.82 -3.11 -25.02
CA SER A 615 1.37 -2.99 -23.68
C SER A 615 2.75 -3.60 -23.53
N VAL A 616 3.53 -2.98 -22.64
CA VAL A 616 4.84 -3.44 -22.21
C VAL A 616 4.76 -4.07 -20.82
N GLY A 617 5.48 -5.18 -20.64
CA GLY A 617 5.68 -5.81 -19.34
C GLY A 617 7.06 -5.50 -18.80
N PHE A 618 7.18 -5.46 -17.47
CA PHE A 618 8.45 -5.34 -16.75
C PHE A 618 8.67 -6.60 -15.91
N LYS A 619 9.95 -6.99 -15.72
CA LYS A 619 10.28 -8.12 -14.86
C LYS A 619 10.23 -7.73 -13.38
N GLU A 620 10.58 -6.48 -13.09
CA GLU A 620 10.69 -5.93 -11.73
C GLU A 620 9.99 -4.57 -11.66
N VAL A 621 9.31 -4.30 -10.54
CA VAL A 621 8.59 -3.03 -10.30
C VAL A 621 9.52 -1.82 -10.35
N ALA A 622 10.75 -1.98 -9.86
CA ALA A 622 11.81 -0.96 -9.91
C ALA A 622 12.04 -0.38 -11.31
N GLN A 623 11.81 -1.16 -12.37
CA GLN A 623 12.00 -0.74 -13.75
C GLN A 623 10.96 0.30 -14.20
N VAL A 624 9.77 0.30 -13.59
CA VAL A 624 8.70 1.26 -13.89
C VAL A 624 9.10 2.66 -13.39
N SER A 625 9.71 2.75 -12.20
CA SER A 625 10.15 4.01 -11.60
C SER A 625 11.58 4.41 -11.97
N ASN A 626 12.18 3.75 -12.96
CA ASN A 626 13.56 4.01 -13.36
C ASN A 626 13.72 5.44 -13.96
N PRO A 627 14.69 6.25 -13.50
CA PRO A 627 14.94 7.58 -14.07
C PRO A 627 15.29 7.56 -15.56
N ASN A 628 15.85 6.47 -16.07
CA ASN A 628 16.19 6.25 -17.49
C ASN A 628 15.06 5.56 -18.27
N TYR A 629 13.84 5.58 -17.75
CA TYR A 629 12.67 4.99 -18.39
C TYR A 629 12.49 5.54 -19.81
N LYS A 630 12.30 4.63 -20.77
CA LYS A 630 11.96 4.96 -22.15
C LYS A 630 10.55 4.48 -22.46
N PHE A 631 9.68 5.44 -22.79
CA PHE A 631 8.31 5.14 -23.14
C PHE A 631 8.24 4.34 -24.44
N LYS A 632 7.48 3.25 -24.45
CA LYS A 632 7.28 2.35 -25.61
C LYS A 632 5.82 1.92 -25.81
N GLY A 633 4.92 2.32 -24.92
CA GLY A 633 3.56 1.84 -24.83
C GLY A 633 3.08 1.83 -23.38
N MET A 634 1.80 1.52 -23.18
CA MET A 634 1.23 1.42 -21.83
C MET A 634 1.87 0.27 -21.05
N VAL A 635 1.97 0.41 -19.74
CA VAL A 635 2.37 -0.69 -18.85
C VAL A 635 1.17 -1.60 -18.64
N ARG A 636 1.38 -2.92 -18.67
CA ARG A 636 0.34 -3.90 -18.33
C ARG A 636 -0.20 -3.62 -16.93
N LYS A 637 -1.51 -3.48 -16.81
CA LYS A 637 -2.19 -3.26 -15.52
C LYS A 637 -2.98 -4.49 -15.14
N ARG A 638 -2.96 -4.88 -13.87
CA ARG A 638 -3.94 -5.81 -13.33
C ARG A 638 -5.25 -5.05 -13.10
N MET A 639 -6.39 -5.71 -13.30
CA MET A 639 -7.69 -5.17 -12.89
C MET A 639 -7.66 -4.80 -11.41
N SER A 640 -8.25 -3.66 -11.07
CA SER A 640 -8.47 -3.30 -9.66
C SER A 640 -9.39 -4.30 -8.98
N ALA A 641 -9.40 -4.33 -7.65
CA ALA A 641 -10.35 -5.11 -6.86
C ALA A 641 -11.79 -4.92 -7.34
N GLU A 642 -12.17 -3.67 -7.63
CA GLU A 642 -13.50 -3.33 -8.13
C GLU A 642 -13.74 -3.83 -9.55
N GLN A 643 -12.81 -3.60 -10.48
CA GLN A 643 -12.94 -4.09 -11.86
C GLN A 643 -13.05 -5.62 -11.91
N PHE A 644 -12.22 -6.34 -11.15
CA PHE A 644 -12.27 -7.80 -11.08
C PHE A 644 -13.61 -8.28 -10.50
N THR A 645 -14.04 -7.68 -9.39
CA THR A 645 -15.31 -8.04 -8.72
C THR A 645 -16.52 -7.77 -9.61
N ASP A 646 -16.52 -6.62 -10.29
CA ASP A 646 -17.58 -6.21 -11.20
C ASP A 646 -17.60 -7.09 -12.46
N ALA A 647 -16.43 -7.46 -12.99
CA ALA A 647 -16.32 -8.39 -14.10
C ALA A 647 -16.90 -9.77 -13.74
N VAL A 648 -16.51 -10.34 -12.60
CA VAL A 648 -17.09 -11.61 -12.10
C VAL A 648 -18.61 -11.49 -11.90
N SER A 649 -19.07 -10.37 -11.33
CA SER A 649 -20.49 -10.11 -11.11
C SER A 649 -21.29 -10.03 -12.40
N SER A 650 -20.73 -9.41 -13.43
CA SER A 650 -21.37 -9.23 -14.74
C SER A 650 -21.43 -10.50 -15.58
N VAL A 651 -20.47 -11.41 -15.40
CA VAL A 651 -20.31 -12.59 -16.25
C VAL A 651 -20.88 -13.85 -15.59
N ILE A 652 -20.63 -14.05 -14.30
CA ILE A 652 -20.92 -15.32 -13.62
C ILE A 652 -22.16 -15.19 -12.76
N ASN A 653 -22.05 -14.42 -11.67
CA ASN A 653 -23.11 -14.16 -10.72
C ASN A 653 -22.72 -12.96 -9.82
N PRO A 654 -23.65 -12.10 -9.39
CA PRO A 654 -23.33 -10.98 -8.51
C PRO A 654 -22.54 -11.40 -7.26
N VAL A 655 -21.42 -10.72 -7.00
CA VAL A 655 -20.55 -11.00 -5.84
C VAL A 655 -21.14 -10.46 -4.53
N PHE A 656 -21.92 -9.38 -4.63
CA PHE A 656 -22.55 -8.72 -3.49
C PHE A 656 -24.07 -8.69 -3.63
N ALA A 657 -24.75 -8.82 -2.50
CA ALA A 657 -26.19 -8.67 -2.39
C ALA A 657 -26.55 -7.22 -2.02
N ASP A 658 -27.84 -6.86 -2.12
CA ASP A 658 -28.36 -5.53 -1.78
C ASP A 658 -28.02 -5.13 -0.33
N SER A 659 -27.94 -6.10 0.59
CA SER A 659 -27.57 -5.87 2.00
C SER A 659 -26.13 -5.35 2.18
N ASN A 660 -25.27 -5.49 1.18
CA ASN A 660 -23.89 -5.01 1.22
C ASN A 660 -23.75 -3.53 0.81
N ILE A 661 -24.79 -2.93 0.23
CA ILE A 661 -24.76 -1.53 -0.23
C ILE A 661 -24.50 -0.62 0.98
N ARG A 662 -23.56 0.32 0.83
CA ARG A 662 -23.27 1.36 1.82
C ARG A 662 -23.53 2.77 1.32
N TYR A 663 -23.56 2.95 0.01
CA TYR A 663 -24.03 4.16 -0.62
C TYR A 663 -25.05 3.82 -1.70
N ASN A 664 -26.24 4.44 -1.63
CA ASN A 664 -27.28 4.28 -2.63
C ASN A 664 -27.39 5.55 -3.49
N PRO A 665 -26.83 5.55 -4.70
CA PRO A 665 -26.92 6.68 -5.64
C PRO A 665 -28.31 6.88 -6.29
N GLN A 666 -29.36 6.20 -5.80
CA GLN A 666 -30.71 6.21 -6.38
C GLN A 666 -30.76 5.77 -7.85
N ILE A 667 -29.85 4.86 -8.20
CA ILE A 667 -29.80 4.19 -9.50
C ILE A 667 -29.82 2.68 -9.27
N LYS A 668 -30.37 1.93 -10.21
CA LYS A 668 -30.45 0.46 -10.15
C LYS A 668 -29.53 -0.16 -11.20
N PRO A 669 -28.23 -0.38 -10.89
CA PRO A 669 -27.35 -1.11 -11.80
C PRO A 669 -27.81 -2.57 -11.96
N SER A 670 -27.35 -3.25 -13.01
CA SER A 670 -27.67 -4.66 -13.27
C SER A 670 -27.19 -5.60 -12.17
N PHE A 671 -26.14 -5.21 -11.45
CA PHE A 671 -25.62 -5.85 -10.26
C PHE A 671 -25.00 -4.78 -9.34
N ILE A 672 -24.78 -5.12 -8.06
CA ILE A 672 -24.16 -4.20 -7.11
C ILE A 672 -22.67 -4.03 -7.43
N ARG A 673 -22.30 -2.81 -7.85
CA ARG A 673 -20.91 -2.44 -8.13
C ARG A 673 -20.08 -2.47 -6.84
N ALA A 674 -18.86 -2.98 -6.92
CA ALA A 674 -17.93 -3.04 -5.81
C ALA A 674 -17.56 -1.66 -5.24
N SER A 675 -17.69 -0.60 -6.04
CA SER A 675 -17.48 0.77 -5.57
C SER A 675 -18.53 1.25 -4.58
N LEU A 676 -19.71 0.60 -4.48
CA LEU A 676 -20.82 0.97 -3.58
C LEU A 676 -20.81 0.27 -2.23
N VAL A 677 -19.91 -0.70 -2.05
CA VAL A 677 -19.80 -1.50 -0.83
C VAL A 677 -18.60 -1.04 0.00
N ALA A 678 -18.71 -1.20 1.32
CA ALA A 678 -17.58 -1.02 2.25
C ALA A 678 -16.45 -1.99 1.90
N ASN A 679 -15.23 -1.58 2.24
CA ASN A 679 -14.09 -2.49 2.15
C ASN A 679 -14.32 -3.72 3.06
N ASN A 680 -13.86 -4.87 2.61
CA ASN A 680 -13.99 -6.15 3.30
C ASN A 680 -12.76 -7.03 3.02
N SER A 681 -12.65 -8.19 3.66
CA SER A 681 -11.51 -9.10 3.51
C SER A 681 -11.23 -9.47 2.04
N PHE A 682 -12.27 -9.78 1.27
CA PHE A 682 -12.17 -10.09 -0.16
C PHE A 682 -11.59 -8.93 -0.98
N LEU A 683 -12.16 -7.72 -0.85
CA LEU A 683 -11.66 -6.56 -1.60
C LEU A 683 -10.26 -6.14 -1.15
N THR A 684 -9.94 -6.28 0.14
CA THR A 684 -8.60 -6.03 0.69
C THR A 684 -7.59 -7.02 0.12
N ALA A 685 -7.94 -8.31 0.04
CA ALA A 685 -7.11 -9.32 -0.59
C ALA A 685 -6.80 -8.98 -2.05
N LEU A 686 -7.80 -8.47 -2.79
CA LEU A 686 -7.65 -8.00 -4.16
C LEU A 686 -6.94 -6.63 -4.31
N GLY A 687 -6.48 -6.02 -3.21
CA GLY A 687 -5.67 -4.80 -3.23
C GLY A 687 -6.45 -3.48 -3.11
N ARG A 688 -7.72 -3.50 -2.66
CA ARG A 688 -8.43 -2.26 -2.29
C ARG A 688 -7.81 -1.67 -1.01
N PRO A 689 -7.39 -0.40 -1.00
CA PRO A 689 -6.81 0.21 0.19
C PRO A 689 -7.88 0.42 1.27
N ASN A 690 -7.46 0.45 2.54
CA ASN A 690 -8.32 0.80 3.68
C ASN A 690 -8.69 2.30 3.72
N ARG A 691 -8.02 3.13 2.92
CA ARG A 691 -8.22 4.58 2.81
C ARG A 691 -8.00 5.35 4.12
N GLU A 692 -7.23 4.78 5.06
CA GLU A 692 -6.79 5.50 6.27
C GLU A 692 -5.75 6.56 5.95
N THR A 693 -5.00 6.37 4.87
CA THR A 693 -4.06 7.33 4.30
C THR A 693 -4.34 7.56 2.83
N VAL A 694 -3.87 8.68 2.28
CA VAL A 694 -3.97 9.00 0.85
C VAL A 694 -3.28 7.90 0.03
N ALA A 695 -4.00 7.31 -0.92
CA ALA A 695 -3.49 6.35 -1.88
C ALA A 695 -3.74 6.86 -3.30
N THR A 696 -2.67 7.22 -4.02
CA THR A 696 -2.71 7.87 -5.34
C THR A 696 -2.18 6.97 -6.46
N SER A 697 -1.69 5.80 -6.06
CA SER A 697 -1.28 4.68 -6.90
C SER A 697 -1.64 3.39 -6.18
N ARG A 698 -1.96 2.33 -6.92
CA ARG A 698 -2.12 0.96 -6.39
C ARG A 698 -1.01 0.08 -6.94
N ASP A 699 -0.56 -0.89 -6.15
CA ASP A 699 0.33 -1.92 -6.65
C ASP A 699 -0.43 -2.81 -7.65
N SER A 700 0.19 -3.08 -8.80
CA SER A 700 -0.36 -3.96 -9.84
C SER A 700 0.14 -5.41 -9.70
N GLN A 701 1.09 -5.66 -8.80
CA GLN A 701 1.62 -7.00 -8.53
C GLN A 701 0.63 -7.86 -7.77
N ALA A 702 0.63 -9.15 -8.10
CA ALA A 702 -0.06 -10.16 -7.31
C ALA A 702 0.60 -10.26 -5.93
N ASN A 703 -0.21 -10.28 -4.89
CA ASN A 703 0.26 -10.56 -3.54
C ASN A 703 -0.23 -11.93 -3.06
N LEU A 704 0.39 -12.48 -2.01
CA LEU A 704 0.05 -13.80 -1.47
C LEU A 704 -1.42 -13.88 -1.02
N LEU A 705 -1.94 -12.82 -0.41
CA LEU A 705 -3.33 -12.78 0.08
C LEU A 705 -4.33 -12.87 -1.08
N GLN A 706 -4.06 -12.18 -2.20
CA GLN A 706 -4.82 -12.29 -3.43
C GLN A 706 -4.78 -13.72 -3.99
N ALA A 707 -3.59 -14.34 -4.02
CA ALA A 707 -3.44 -15.69 -4.54
C ALA A 707 -4.24 -16.71 -3.70
N LEU A 708 -4.21 -16.59 -2.37
CA LEU A 708 -5.01 -17.41 -1.46
C LEU A 708 -6.51 -17.16 -1.68
N GLU A 709 -6.96 -15.91 -1.68
CA GLU A 709 -8.38 -15.58 -1.88
C GLU A 709 -8.91 -16.13 -3.22
N LEU A 710 -8.13 -16.03 -4.30
CA LEU A 710 -8.53 -16.56 -5.60
C LEU A 710 -8.43 -18.10 -5.70
N THR A 711 -7.68 -18.75 -4.81
CA THR A 711 -7.55 -20.22 -4.80
C THR A 711 -8.63 -20.87 -3.96
N ASN A 712 -8.82 -20.42 -2.71
CA ASN A 712 -9.69 -21.07 -1.74
C ASN A 712 -10.55 -20.08 -0.92
N GLY A 713 -10.61 -18.81 -1.31
CA GLY A 713 -11.46 -17.81 -0.67
C GLY A 713 -12.93 -18.19 -0.73
N TRP A 714 -13.59 -18.17 0.44
CA TRP A 714 -14.98 -18.63 0.58
C TRP A 714 -15.96 -17.79 -0.25
N ARG A 715 -15.80 -16.46 -0.24
CA ARG A 715 -16.69 -15.55 -0.97
C ARG A 715 -16.59 -15.80 -2.47
N PHE A 716 -15.36 -15.84 -2.98
CA PHE A 716 -15.12 -16.08 -4.39
C PHE A 716 -15.67 -17.45 -4.84
N ASN A 717 -15.33 -18.52 -4.13
CA ASN A 717 -15.82 -19.87 -4.46
C ASN A 717 -17.34 -19.97 -4.41
N SER A 718 -17.98 -19.36 -3.42
CA SER A 718 -19.45 -19.36 -3.30
C SER A 718 -20.12 -18.68 -4.50
N VAL A 719 -19.55 -17.59 -5.01
CA VAL A 719 -20.06 -16.90 -6.20
C VAL A 719 -19.93 -17.77 -7.44
N LEU A 720 -18.79 -18.43 -7.63
CA LEU A 720 -18.57 -19.33 -8.76
C LEU A 720 -19.53 -20.52 -8.71
N LYS A 721 -19.75 -21.10 -7.54
CA LYS A 721 -20.69 -22.21 -7.33
C LYS A 721 -22.14 -21.80 -7.62
N ASN A 722 -22.60 -20.69 -7.05
CA ASN A 722 -23.96 -20.19 -7.28
C ASN A 722 -24.18 -19.86 -8.76
N GLY A 723 -23.18 -19.28 -9.42
CA GLY A 723 -23.19 -19.05 -10.86
C GLY A 723 -23.27 -20.36 -11.64
N ALA A 724 -22.54 -21.41 -11.23
CA ALA A 724 -22.54 -22.70 -11.90
C ALA A 724 -23.90 -23.40 -11.80
N GLU A 725 -24.56 -23.31 -10.64
CA GLU A 725 -25.93 -23.78 -10.45
C GLU A 725 -26.91 -23.06 -11.41
N HIS A 726 -26.83 -21.74 -11.48
CA HIS A 726 -27.68 -20.94 -12.37
C HIS A 726 -27.43 -21.21 -13.87
N TRP A 727 -26.16 -21.35 -14.26
CA TRP A 727 -25.81 -21.61 -15.66
C TRP A 727 -26.19 -23.02 -16.08
N LYS A 728 -26.05 -24.02 -15.20
CA LYS A 728 -26.47 -25.39 -15.48
C LYS A 728 -27.96 -25.50 -15.79
N THR A 729 -28.81 -24.71 -15.13
CA THR A 729 -30.25 -24.72 -15.43
C THR A 729 -30.58 -24.06 -16.76
N ASN A 730 -29.77 -23.09 -17.20
CA ASN A 730 -30.02 -22.30 -18.40
C ASN A 730 -29.40 -22.90 -19.67
N PHE A 731 -28.30 -23.64 -19.55
CA PHE A 731 -27.59 -24.23 -20.69
C PHE A 731 -27.76 -25.75 -20.73
N LYS A 732 -28.52 -26.23 -21.73
CA LYS A 732 -28.68 -27.67 -22.01
C LYS A 732 -27.62 -28.22 -22.98
N ASN A 733 -26.83 -27.35 -23.60
CA ASN A 733 -25.80 -27.71 -24.58
C ASN A 733 -24.43 -27.24 -24.08
N THR A 734 -23.52 -28.19 -23.87
CA THR A 734 -22.15 -27.96 -23.39
C THR A 734 -21.35 -27.03 -24.32
N ASP A 735 -21.54 -27.13 -25.64
CA ASP A 735 -20.79 -26.33 -26.61
C ASP A 735 -21.21 -24.86 -26.55
N LEU A 736 -22.52 -24.61 -26.39
CA LEU A 736 -23.04 -23.26 -26.18
C LEU A 736 -22.59 -22.69 -24.84
N LEU A 737 -22.56 -23.50 -23.77
CA LEU A 737 -22.03 -23.08 -22.47
C LEU A 737 -20.56 -22.64 -22.59
N ILE A 738 -19.70 -23.46 -23.21
CA ILE A 738 -18.29 -23.13 -23.41
C ILE A 738 -18.17 -21.82 -24.20
N LYS A 739 -18.89 -21.70 -25.32
CA LYS A 739 -18.85 -20.51 -26.16
C LYS A 739 -19.26 -19.24 -25.39
N ASP A 740 -20.36 -19.30 -24.64
CA ASP A 740 -20.84 -18.15 -23.84
C ASP A 740 -19.87 -17.76 -22.73
N ILE A 741 -19.21 -18.73 -22.08
CA ILE A 741 -18.19 -18.46 -21.07
C ILE A 741 -17.04 -17.66 -21.69
N TYR A 742 -16.48 -18.13 -22.81
CA TYR A 742 -15.37 -17.47 -23.48
C TYR A 742 -15.74 -16.07 -23.99
N LEU A 743 -16.92 -15.93 -24.61
CA LEU A 743 -17.40 -14.63 -25.10
C LEU A 743 -17.60 -13.63 -23.96
N LYS A 744 -18.19 -14.04 -22.83
CA LYS A 744 -18.45 -13.11 -21.71
C LYS A 744 -17.20 -12.81 -20.87
N THR A 745 -16.28 -13.78 -20.71
CA THR A 745 -15.06 -13.58 -19.90
C THR A 745 -13.94 -12.91 -20.69
N LEU A 746 -13.64 -13.44 -21.87
CA LEU A 746 -12.47 -13.03 -22.68
C LEU A 746 -12.85 -12.11 -23.83
N GLY A 747 -14.11 -12.10 -24.28
CA GLY A 747 -14.58 -11.25 -25.39
C GLY A 747 -14.39 -11.87 -26.78
N ARG A 748 -13.97 -13.13 -26.86
CA ARG A 748 -13.68 -13.85 -28.10
C ARG A 748 -14.20 -15.29 -28.05
N GLU A 749 -14.32 -15.91 -29.21
CA GLU A 749 -14.61 -17.34 -29.29
C GLU A 749 -13.39 -18.18 -28.85
N PRO A 750 -13.63 -19.37 -28.25
CA PRO A 750 -12.55 -20.29 -27.91
C PRO A 750 -11.92 -20.88 -29.17
N VAL A 751 -10.61 -21.08 -29.17
CA VAL A 751 -9.93 -21.82 -30.24
C VAL A 751 -10.12 -23.33 -30.07
N GLU A 752 -9.86 -24.14 -31.11
CA GLU A 752 -10.10 -25.59 -31.07
C GLU A 752 -9.45 -26.31 -29.88
N LYS A 753 -8.22 -25.90 -29.50
CA LYS A 753 -7.52 -26.46 -28.34
C LYS A 753 -8.24 -26.14 -27.03
N GLU A 754 -8.73 -24.91 -26.88
CA GLU A 754 -9.49 -24.44 -25.72
C GLU A 754 -10.84 -25.17 -25.61
N ILE A 755 -11.55 -25.36 -26.73
CA ILE A 755 -12.79 -26.14 -26.80
C ILE A 755 -12.53 -27.57 -26.33
N LYS A 756 -11.46 -28.22 -26.82
CA LYS A 756 -11.12 -29.60 -26.44
C LYS A 756 -10.86 -29.73 -24.94
N ILE A 757 -10.08 -28.82 -24.36
CA ILE A 757 -9.77 -28.80 -22.92
C ILE A 757 -11.05 -28.56 -22.11
N ALA A 758 -11.87 -27.58 -22.49
CA ALA A 758 -13.12 -27.27 -21.80
C ALA A 758 -14.12 -28.44 -21.85
N LYS A 759 -14.26 -29.11 -23.01
CA LYS A 759 -15.10 -30.32 -23.14
C LYS A 759 -14.59 -31.47 -22.25
N GLN A 760 -13.27 -31.63 -22.15
CA GLN A 760 -12.67 -32.64 -21.29
C GLN A 760 -12.94 -32.35 -19.81
N ALA A 761 -12.85 -31.09 -19.38
CA ALA A 761 -13.14 -30.68 -18.01
C ALA A 761 -14.62 -30.82 -17.65
N LEU A 762 -15.53 -30.48 -18.57
CA LEU A 762 -16.98 -30.50 -18.34
C LEU A 762 -17.61 -31.90 -18.47
N GLY A 763 -17.03 -32.79 -19.27
CA GLY A 763 -17.62 -34.09 -19.58
C GLY A 763 -18.89 -34.00 -20.44
N LYS A 764 -19.62 -35.11 -20.54
CA LYS A 764 -20.84 -35.21 -21.40
C LYS A 764 -22.07 -34.53 -20.80
N SER A 765 -22.18 -34.52 -19.47
CA SER A 765 -23.29 -33.92 -18.72
C SER A 765 -22.70 -33.14 -17.54
N PRO A 766 -22.39 -31.85 -17.73
CA PRO A 766 -21.62 -31.10 -16.75
C PRO A 766 -22.34 -30.96 -15.40
N GLY A 767 -21.63 -31.35 -14.35
CA GLY A 767 -22.01 -31.08 -12.96
C GLY A 767 -21.80 -29.61 -12.59
N VAL A 768 -22.32 -29.20 -11.43
CA VAL A 768 -22.10 -27.85 -10.90
C VAL A 768 -20.61 -27.62 -10.66
N ASP A 769 -19.92 -28.57 -10.03
CA ASP A 769 -18.50 -28.47 -9.70
C ASP A 769 -17.63 -28.32 -10.96
N ALA A 770 -17.92 -29.07 -12.03
CA ALA A 770 -17.16 -28.96 -13.28
C ALA A 770 -17.33 -27.59 -13.97
N ILE A 771 -18.53 -26.99 -13.89
CA ILE A 771 -18.78 -25.64 -14.41
C ILE A 771 -18.09 -24.60 -13.52
N GLN A 772 -18.13 -24.78 -12.20
CA GLN A 772 -17.42 -23.93 -11.23
C GLN A 772 -15.91 -23.94 -11.49
N ASP A 773 -15.30 -25.11 -11.69
CA ASP A 773 -13.88 -25.25 -11.99
C ASP A 773 -13.50 -24.58 -13.32
N LEU A 774 -14.36 -24.70 -14.34
CA LEU A 774 -14.16 -23.99 -15.60
C LEU A 774 -14.25 -22.47 -15.40
N PHE A 775 -15.23 -21.97 -14.65
CA PHE A 775 -15.29 -20.55 -14.33
C PHE A 775 -14.03 -20.07 -13.62
N TRP A 776 -13.59 -20.80 -12.59
CA TRP A 776 -12.36 -20.52 -11.85
C TRP A 776 -11.14 -20.47 -12.78
N ALA A 777 -10.99 -21.44 -13.66
CA ALA A 777 -9.90 -21.47 -14.63
C ALA A 777 -9.92 -20.25 -15.56
N MET A 778 -11.10 -19.85 -16.04
CA MET A 778 -11.26 -18.72 -16.97
C MET A 778 -10.94 -17.38 -16.32
N VAL A 779 -11.43 -17.12 -15.11
CA VAL A 779 -11.16 -15.86 -14.41
C VAL A 779 -9.74 -15.76 -13.88
N LEU A 780 -9.04 -16.89 -13.74
CA LEU A 780 -7.62 -16.92 -13.39
C LEU A 780 -6.68 -16.69 -14.56
N LEU A 781 -7.17 -16.74 -15.81
CA LEU A 781 -6.32 -16.44 -16.96
C LEU A 781 -5.76 -15.01 -16.88
N PRO A 782 -4.48 -14.80 -17.24
CA PRO A 782 -3.94 -13.46 -17.41
C PRO A 782 -4.77 -12.61 -18.38
N GLU A 783 -5.32 -13.23 -19.43
CA GLU A 783 -6.22 -12.58 -20.40
C GLU A 783 -7.47 -11.97 -19.73
N PHE A 784 -7.98 -12.61 -18.68
CA PHE A 784 -9.07 -12.06 -17.90
C PHE A 784 -8.58 -10.94 -16.97
N GLN A 785 -7.52 -11.19 -16.20
CA GLN A 785 -7.09 -10.33 -15.09
C GLN A 785 -6.29 -9.09 -15.51
N ILE A 786 -5.73 -9.05 -16.72
CA ILE A 786 -4.82 -8.00 -17.19
C ILE A 786 -5.51 -7.11 -18.22
N ILE A 787 -5.30 -5.80 -18.07
CA ILE A 787 -5.59 -4.78 -19.06
C ILE A 787 -4.32 -4.61 -19.90
N TYR A 788 -4.39 -5.16 -21.11
CA TYR A 788 -3.31 -5.17 -22.09
C TYR A 788 -3.30 -3.94 -22.94
#